data_AF-A0A3S7KKK7-F1
#
_entry.id   AF-A0A3S7KKK7-F1
#
_cell.length_a   1.000
_cell.length_b   1.000
_cell.length_c   1.000
_cell.angle_alpha   90.00
_cell.angle_beta   90.00
_cell.angle_gamma   90.00
#
_symmetry.space_group_name_H-M   'P 1'
#
loop_
_entity.id
_entity.type
_entity.pdbx_description
1 polymer ?
#
loop_
_entity_poly.entity_id
_entity_poly.type
_entity_poly.pdbx_seq_one_letter_code
_entity_poly.pdbx_strand_id
1 'polypeptide(L)'
;MTTLGLAAALAAPLTAPPTPAADPAFARCMTQLQATATKQGIAADRFAAITAGLQPDPSVLPLLDAQPEFTTPIWDYLAALVDRPRVDDGRAMLQQHRDLLQRVSAQYGVDPATIVAVWGVESDYGRVFGKRPLLQSLATLSCAGRRQPFFRGELLALIKLIEQGDLQAQGLTGSWAGAFGHTQFMPSTYARIAVDGDGDGRRDLVASIPDALASTANYLKRAGWRSGEPWGMEVRIPEGFKTAQAGRTQRRALADWRALGITGLDGSALAPQGLPADARAALLLPAGAKGPALLVFRNYDAIYSYNAAESYALAIATLADRLRGGNGLATAWPTDDPGLGRDERRQLQTLLLARGHDIGSADGMIGNASRRALQVEQRRLGWADADGRPGQRILRALQAEPRTPATPTRFSLPANYSAAQSPALRSRSTVQQIQGVSSGQFQGLDAWLVETPEATAAISVFGGQLLSFVPKGQPDVMWLSPKRAELPTPIRGGSPVCWPYFGRQGQGNDVPAHGFVRTLPWELQQARRLDDGSIELTLAPPALQDLGLRLSMTVRVGRELRQQLVTENTGSAPATFTQALHNYFRVGDATRVEVDGVDGVTYQDKYEDYAQTRRQQGPWSLRDPRDPGRSDRIYSPAGGRYVLRDPVLKRRIELRTEGSRALVAWNPGAEAAAKMADVGDGWREYVCLEAANAGPDVVTVAPGGRHVLVQVLSSQPQP
;
A
#
# COMPACT_ATOMS: atom_id res chain seq x y z
N MET A 1 -39.23 22.30 57.79
CA MET A 1 -38.36 23.43 57.40
C MET A 1 -36.98 23.17 57.95
N THR A 2 -36.08 22.62 57.14
CA THR A 2 -34.67 22.42 57.49
C THR A 2 -33.86 22.64 56.22
N THR A 3 -32.91 23.55 56.33
CA THR A 3 -32.18 24.28 55.30
C THR A 3 -31.13 23.43 54.57
N LEU A 4 -31.12 23.48 53.24
CA LEU A 4 -30.07 22.93 52.37
C LEU A 4 -28.82 23.85 52.37
N GLY A 5 -27.65 23.26 52.56
CA GLY A 5 -26.35 23.85 52.24
C GLY A 5 -25.84 23.33 50.88
N LEU A 6 -25.59 24.25 49.95
CA LEU A 6 -25.03 23.98 48.63
C LEU A 6 -23.50 24.04 48.71
N ALA A 7 -22.81 22.91 48.48
CA ALA A 7 -21.36 22.88 48.29
C ALA A 7 -21.04 22.96 46.80
N ALA A 8 -20.40 24.05 46.38
CA ALA A 8 -19.89 24.23 45.02
C ALA A 8 -18.57 23.46 44.85
N ALA A 9 -18.59 22.40 44.02
CA ALA A 9 -17.37 21.74 43.57
C ALA A 9 -16.76 22.52 42.41
N LEU A 10 -15.55 23.04 42.61
CA LEU A 10 -14.72 23.66 41.59
C LEU A 10 -14.35 22.62 40.50
N ALA A 11 -14.85 22.81 39.29
CA ALA A 11 -14.40 22.07 38.13
C ALA A 11 -12.98 22.55 37.74
N ALA A 12 -11.99 21.66 37.82
CA ALA A 12 -10.66 21.92 37.28
C ALA A 12 -10.74 22.01 35.75
N PRO A 13 -10.07 22.98 35.11
CA PRO A 13 -10.07 23.09 33.65
C PRO A 13 -9.32 21.90 33.04
N LEU A 14 -10.01 21.17 32.15
CA LEU A 14 -9.40 20.15 31.29
C LEU A 14 -8.37 20.83 30.38
N THR A 15 -7.08 20.68 30.72
CA THR A 15 -5.98 21.05 29.84
C THR A 15 -5.98 20.13 28.64
N ALA A 16 -6.16 20.68 27.43
CA ALA A 16 -5.96 19.97 26.17
C ALA A 16 -4.56 19.33 26.14
N PRO A 17 -4.39 18.15 25.51
CA PRO A 17 -3.08 17.54 25.37
C PRO A 17 -2.14 18.51 24.63
N PRO A 18 -0.86 18.61 25.04
CA PRO A 18 0.09 19.49 24.39
C PRO A 18 0.25 19.09 22.92
N THR A 19 0.09 20.05 22.02
CA THR A 19 0.51 19.94 20.63
C THR A 19 1.95 19.43 20.59
N PRO A 20 2.30 18.43 19.75
CA PRO A 20 3.68 17.97 19.63
C PRO A 20 4.60 19.18 19.41
N ALA A 21 5.65 19.29 20.21
CA ALA A 21 6.56 20.42 20.15
C ALA A 21 7.13 20.53 18.74
N ALA A 22 6.99 21.72 18.13
CA ALA A 22 7.53 21.99 16.80
C ALA A 22 9.02 21.69 16.76
N ASP A 23 9.49 21.01 15.70
CA ASP A 23 10.92 20.76 15.47
C ASP A 23 11.71 22.09 15.58
N PRO A 24 12.58 22.26 16.59
CA PRO A 24 13.29 23.52 16.81
C PRO A 24 14.21 23.91 15.65
N ALA A 25 14.75 22.95 14.90
CA ALA A 25 15.58 23.24 13.74
C ALA A 25 14.73 23.76 12.57
N PHE A 26 13.58 23.13 12.32
CA PHE A 26 12.64 23.58 11.30
C PHE A 26 12.09 24.98 11.61
N ALA A 27 11.67 25.24 12.86
CA ALA A 27 11.16 26.55 13.28
C ALA A 27 12.20 27.67 13.09
N ARG A 28 13.48 27.42 13.45
CA ARG A 28 14.58 28.38 13.23
C ARG A 28 14.81 28.65 11.74
N CYS A 29 14.80 27.61 10.91
CA CYS A 29 14.91 27.76 9.47
C CYS A 29 13.78 28.61 8.89
N MET A 30 12.52 28.32 9.25
CA MET A 30 11.36 29.09 8.78
C MET A 30 11.44 30.57 9.18
N THR A 31 11.94 30.87 10.38
CA THR A 31 12.19 32.24 10.84
C THR A 31 13.25 32.96 9.97
N GLN A 32 14.34 32.28 9.61
CA GLN A 32 15.36 32.83 8.71
C GLN A 32 14.81 33.04 7.29
N LEU A 33 13.92 32.16 6.83
CA LEU A 33 13.24 32.30 5.55
C LEU A 33 12.27 33.47 5.54
N GLN A 34 11.54 33.73 6.63
CA GLN A 34 10.69 34.92 6.76
C GLN A 34 11.49 36.22 6.61
N ALA A 35 12.66 36.30 7.25
CA ALA A 35 13.54 37.47 7.12
C ALA A 35 14.04 37.66 5.68
N THR A 36 14.31 36.56 4.97
CA THR A 36 14.69 36.57 3.56
C THR A 36 13.51 36.95 2.66
N ALA A 37 12.32 36.43 2.94
CA ALA A 37 11.07 36.71 2.24
C ALA A 37 10.72 38.20 2.29
N THR A 38 10.88 38.81 3.48
CA THR A 38 10.64 40.25 3.70
C THR A 38 11.56 41.11 2.85
N LYS A 39 12.85 40.76 2.75
CA LYS A 39 13.81 41.45 1.86
C LYS A 39 13.45 41.32 0.38
N GLN A 40 12.64 40.33 0.00
CA GLN A 40 12.19 40.09 -1.36
C GLN A 40 10.77 40.59 -1.64
N GLY A 41 10.20 41.39 -0.74
CA GLY A 41 8.90 42.05 -0.90
C GLY A 41 7.69 41.26 -0.43
N ILE A 42 7.86 40.13 0.27
CA ILE A 42 6.75 39.36 0.86
C ILE A 42 6.50 39.90 2.28
N ALA A 43 5.28 40.32 2.59
CA ALA A 43 4.98 40.85 3.91
C ALA A 43 5.13 39.79 5.01
N ALA A 44 5.67 40.17 6.18
CA ALA A 44 6.03 39.21 7.23
C ALA A 44 4.80 38.49 7.82
N ASP A 45 3.68 39.20 7.94
CA ASP A 45 2.37 38.68 8.36
C ASP A 45 1.80 37.70 7.33
N ARG A 46 1.94 38.01 6.02
CA ARG A 46 1.55 37.10 4.93
C ARG A 46 2.37 35.82 4.92
N PHE A 47 3.69 35.91 5.05
CA PHE A 47 4.55 34.73 5.17
C PHE A 47 4.12 33.86 6.36
N ALA A 48 3.90 34.48 7.53
CA ALA A 48 3.46 33.77 8.73
C ALA A 48 2.10 33.10 8.53
N ALA A 49 1.13 33.77 7.91
CA ALA A 49 -0.19 33.22 7.63
C ALA A 49 -0.14 32.02 6.68
N ILE A 50 0.64 32.10 5.60
CA ILE A 50 0.76 31.03 4.59
C ILE A 50 1.52 29.82 5.14
N THR A 51 2.48 30.04 6.03
CA THR A 51 3.33 28.97 6.59
C THR A 51 2.85 28.46 7.95
N ALA A 52 1.73 28.98 8.45
CA ALA A 52 1.16 28.60 9.74
C ALA A 52 0.84 27.10 9.78
N GLY A 53 1.31 26.42 10.84
CA GLY A 53 1.02 25.00 11.08
C GLY A 53 1.81 24.02 10.20
N LEU A 54 2.72 24.48 9.32
CA LEU A 54 3.58 23.58 8.56
C LEU A 54 4.45 22.73 9.49
N GLN A 55 4.49 21.43 9.22
CA GLN A 55 5.39 20.46 9.85
C GLN A 55 6.32 19.88 8.79
N PRO A 56 7.59 19.57 9.11
CA PRO A 56 8.46 18.90 8.16
C PRO A 56 7.89 17.53 7.76
N ASP A 57 8.09 17.12 6.51
CA ASP A 57 7.78 15.79 5.99
C ASP A 57 9.09 15.07 5.62
N PRO A 58 9.74 14.37 6.58
CA PRO A 58 11.02 13.71 6.33
C PRO A 58 10.98 12.68 5.18
N SER A 59 9.81 12.18 4.80
CA SER A 59 9.67 11.19 3.74
C SER A 59 10.03 11.72 2.34
N VAL A 60 10.15 13.05 2.16
CA VAL A 60 10.61 13.65 0.90
C VAL A 60 12.13 13.65 0.75
N LEU A 61 12.88 13.52 1.86
CA LEU A 61 14.35 13.64 1.84
C LEU A 61 15.02 12.48 1.08
N PRO A 62 14.64 11.20 1.26
CA PRO A 62 15.24 10.11 0.49
C PRO A 62 14.96 10.20 -1.01
N LEU A 63 13.88 10.88 -1.42
CA LEU A 63 13.49 11.02 -2.84
C LEU A 63 14.45 11.93 -3.62
N LEU A 64 15.25 12.75 -2.92
CA LEU A 64 16.32 13.53 -3.54
C LEU A 64 17.31 12.64 -4.31
N ASP A 65 17.56 11.43 -3.79
CA ASP A 65 18.57 10.50 -4.30
C ASP A 65 18.01 9.45 -5.26
N ALA A 66 16.68 9.42 -5.46
CA ALA A 66 15.98 8.37 -6.20
C ALA A 66 15.08 8.94 -7.31
N GLN A 67 15.67 9.73 -8.21
CA GLN A 67 14.94 10.27 -9.37
C GLN A 67 14.81 9.18 -10.45
N PRO A 68 13.58 8.79 -10.84
CA PRO A 68 13.34 7.70 -11.78
C PRO A 68 14.06 7.88 -13.12
N GLU A 69 14.15 9.13 -13.60
CA GLU A 69 14.79 9.51 -14.87
C GLU A 69 16.24 9.04 -14.97
N PHE A 70 16.96 8.98 -13.85
CA PHE A 70 18.39 8.67 -13.80
C PHE A 70 18.69 7.26 -13.27
N THR A 71 17.74 6.64 -12.56
CA THR A 71 17.94 5.37 -11.86
C THR A 71 17.23 4.20 -12.51
N THR A 72 16.20 4.47 -13.31
CA THR A 72 15.40 3.45 -13.98
C THR A 72 16.04 3.08 -15.32
N PRO A 73 16.17 1.78 -15.65
CA PRO A 73 16.60 1.37 -16.99
C PRO A 73 15.74 2.03 -18.06
N ILE A 74 16.37 2.51 -19.14
CA ILE A 74 15.70 3.36 -20.14
C ILE A 74 14.45 2.70 -20.76
N TRP A 75 14.48 1.38 -20.96
CA TRP A 75 13.34 0.62 -21.49
C TRP A 75 12.17 0.52 -20.49
N ASP A 76 12.44 0.48 -19.19
CA ASP A 76 11.38 0.52 -18.16
C ASP A 76 10.77 1.91 -18.06
N TYR A 77 11.62 2.94 -18.12
CA TYR A 77 11.19 4.33 -18.07
C TYR A 77 10.28 4.67 -19.27
N LEU A 78 10.69 4.31 -20.49
CA LEU A 78 9.83 4.51 -21.67
C LEU A 78 8.59 3.63 -21.65
N ALA A 79 8.68 2.36 -21.25
CA ALA A 79 7.49 1.50 -21.15
C ALA A 79 6.44 2.02 -20.14
N ALA A 80 6.89 2.72 -19.10
CA ALA A 80 6.00 3.35 -18.13
C ALA A 80 5.31 4.61 -18.64
N LEU A 81 5.96 5.38 -19.52
CA LEU A 81 5.51 6.72 -19.95
C LEU A 81 5.05 6.79 -21.41
N VAL A 82 5.27 5.75 -22.20
CA VAL A 82 4.93 5.67 -23.63
C VAL A 82 4.22 4.34 -23.90
N ASP A 83 3.21 4.05 -23.08
CA ASP A 83 2.35 2.86 -23.22
C ASP A 83 1.17 3.11 -24.17
N ARG A 84 0.51 2.03 -24.59
CA ARG A 84 -0.65 2.11 -25.49
C ARG A 84 -1.80 2.93 -24.88
N PRO A 85 -2.27 2.68 -23.64
CA PRO A 85 -3.32 3.49 -23.03
C PRO A 85 -3.04 4.99 -23.09
N ARG A 86 -1.83 5.42 -22.76
CA ARG A 86 -1.44 6.83 -22.78
C ARG A 86 -1.42 7.41 -24.20
N VAL A 87 -1.02 6.63 -25.21
CA VAL A 87 -1.11 7.06 -26.62
C VAL A 87 -2.57 7.23 -27.04
N ASP A 88 -3.44 6.29 -26.69
CA ASP A 88 -4.87 6.34 -27.01
C ASP A 88 -5.54 7.53 -26.31
N ASP A 89 -5.24 7.74 -25.02
CA ASP A 89 -5.68 8.91 -24.24
C ASP A 89 -5.19 10.23 -24.87
N GLY A 90 -3.92 10.31 -25.28
CA GLY A 90 -3.37 11.52 -25.90
C GLY A 90 -3.99 11.83 -27.27
N ARG A 91 -4.34 10.81 -28.05
CA ARG A 91 -5.11 10.99 -29.30
C ARG A 91 -6.52 11.51 -29.00
N ALA A 92 -7.15 11.03 -27.94
CA ALA A 92 -8.43 11.58 -27.49
C ALA A 92 -8.28 13.04 -27.05
N MET A 93 -7.22 13.41 -26.31
CA MET A 93 -6.95 14.79 -25.92
C MET A 93 -6.71 15.71 -27.14
N LEU A 94 -5.98 15.24 -28.15
CA LEU A 94 -5.79 15.95 -29.42
C LEU A 94 -7.10 16.24 -30.13
N GLN A 95 -8.04 15.29 -30.10
CA GLN A 95 -9.37 15.44 -30.69
C GLN A 95 -10.25 16.38 -29.86
N GLN A 96 -10.32 16.15 -28.54
CA GLN A 96 -11.15 16.91 -27.61
C GLN A 96 -10.77 18.39 -27.56
N HIS A 97 -9.47 18.70 -27.59
CA HIS A 97 -8.96 20.07 -27.48
C HIS A 97 -8.46 20.63 -28.81
N ARG A 98 -8.94 20.10 -29.95
CA ARG A 98 -8.45 20.44 -31.29
C ARG A 98 -8.35 21.94 -31.54
N ASP A 99 -9.43 22.68 -31.30
CA ASP A 99 -9.50 24.11 -31.62
C ASP A 99 -8.57 24.92 -30.72
N LEU A 100 -8.51 24.58 -29.43
CA LEU A 100 -7.57 25.18 -28.48
C LEU A 100 -6.13 24.94 -28.93
N LEU A 101 -5.77 23.68 -29.18
CA LEU A 101 -4.43 23.30 -29.61
C LEU A 101 -4.02 23.92 -30.94
N GLN A 102 -4.95 24.11 -31.88
CA GLN A 102 -4.69 24.83 -33.12
C GLN A 102 -4.36 26.31 -32.87
N ARG A 103 -5.13 27.00 -32.00
CA ARG A 103 -4.83 28.38 -31.61
C ARG A 103 -3.47 28.50 -30.92
N VAL A 104 -3.23 27.65 -29.92
CA VAL A 104 -1.94 27.60 -29.19
C VAL A 104 -0.79 27.31 -30.16
N SER A 105 -0.97 26.34 -31.07
CA SER A 105 0.06 26.00 -32.06
C SER A 105 0.36 27.16 -33.01
N ALA A 106 -0.66 27.86 -33.50
CA ALA A 106 -0.50 29.03 -34.35
C ALA A 106 0.24 30.18 -33.63
N GLN A 107 -0.04 30.38 -32.35
CA GLN A 107 0.56 31.44 -31.54
C GLN A 107 2.03 31.16 -31.20
N TYR A 108 2.35 29.94 -30.78
CA TYR A 108 3.69 29.61 -30.25
C TYR A 108 4.58 28.87 -31.26
N GLY A 109 4.02 28.33 -32.34
CA GLY A 109 4.74 27.56 -33.35
C GLY A 109 5.16 26.16 -32.89
N VAL A 110 4.55 25.64 -31.82
CA VAL A 110 4.78 24.27 -31.34
C VAL A 110 3.62 23.41 -31.81
N ASP A 111 3.90 22.24 -32.38
CA ASP A 111 2.83 21.40 -32.94
C ASP A 111 1.97 20.74 -31.83
N PRO A 112 0.67 20.52 -32.07
CA PRO A 112 -0.24 19.98 -31.06
C PRO A 112 0.21 18.66 -30.42
N ALA A 113 0.79 17.75 -31.20
CA ALA A 113 1.21 16.45 -30.69
C ALA A 113 2.35 16.57 -29.67
N THR A 114 3.28 17.51 -29.86
CA THR A 114 4.34 17.78 -28.88
C THR A 114 3.77 18.36 -27.59
N ILE A 115 2.85 19.34 -27.68
CA ILE A 115 2.22 19.95 -26.50
C ILE A 115 1.48 18.89 -25.67
N VAL A 116 0.68 18.05 -26.34
CA VAL A 116 -0.06 16.96 -25.68
C VAL A 116 0.88 15.89 -25.13
N ALA A 117 1.99 15.58 -25.82
CA ALA A 117 2.97 14.62 -25.31
C ALA A 117 3.63 15.09 -24.01
N VAL A 118 3.99 16.38 -23.90
CA VAL A 118 4.46 16.95 -22.62
C VAL A 118 3.39 16.77 -21.55
N TRP A 119 2.14 17.15 -21.84
CA TRP A 119 1.04 17.03 -20.89
C TRP A 119 0.79 15.59 -20.42
N GLY A 120 0.91 14.62 -21.33
CA GLY A 120 0.78 13.19 -21.03
C GLY A 120 1.90 12.66 -20.13
N VAL A 121 3.14 13.05 -20.39
CA VAL A 121 4.29 12.64 -19.57
C VAL A 121 4.22 13.28 -18.18
N GLU A 122 3.88 14.56 -18.09
CA GLU A 122 3.91 15.32 -16.84
C GLU A 122 2.80 14.92 -15.86
N SER A 123 1.57 14.77 -16.34
CA SER A 123 0.43 14.60 -15.43
C SER A 123 -0.59 13.54 -15.85
N ASP A 124 -0.25 12.69 -16.84
CA ASP A 124 -1.20 11.75 -17.45
C ASP A 124 -2.48 12.49 -17.90
N TYR A 125 -2.29 13.63 -18.57
CA TYR A 125 -3.36 14.53 -19.02
C TYR A 125 -4.21 15.10 -17.88
N GLY A 126 -3.59 15.40 -16.74
CA GLY A 126 -4.23 15.99 -15.57
C GLY A 126 -4.84 15.00 -14.57
N ARG A 127 -4.62 13.69 -14.74
CA ARG A 127 -5.10 12.68 -13.80
C ARG A 127 -4.18 12.49 -12.60
N VAL A 128 -2.92 12.89 -12.71
CA VAL A 128 -1.89 12.70 -11.68
C VAL A 128 -1.08 13.98 -11.50
N PHE A 129 -1.39 14.77 -10.48
CA PHE A 129 -0.61 15.98 -10.12
C PHE A 129 0.43 15.74 -9.03
N GLY A 130 0.36 14.59 -8.35
CA GLY A 130 1.00 14.35 -7.06
C GLY A 130 0.04 14.61 -5.91
N LYS A 131 0.30 13.95 -4.77
CA LYS A 131 -0.61 13.93 -3.60
C LYS A 131 -0.05 14.67 -2.39
N ARG A 132 1.16 15.22 -2.50
CA ARG A 132 1.86 15.83 -1.36
C ARG A 132 1.49 17.30 -1.25
N PRO A 133 1.23 17.83 -0.05
CA PRO A 133 1.05 19.27 0.14
C PRO A 133 2.29 20.02 -0.34
N LEU A 134 2.09 20.94 -1.29
CA LEU A 134 3.20 21.56 -2.03
C LEU A 134 4.07 22.43 -1.13
N LEU A 135 3.42 23.28 -0.32
CA LEU A 135 4.07 24.15 0.67
C LEU A 135 4.89 23.34 1.68
N GLN A 136 4.35 22.23 2.17
CA GLN A 136 5.02 21.37 3.14
C GLN A 136 6.28 20.72 2.55
N SER A 137 6.19 20.25 1.31
CA SER A 137 7.32 19.62 0.61
C SER A 137 8.45 20.62 0.39
N LEU A 138 8.14 21.79 -0.15
CA LEU A 138 9.12 22.85 -0.40
C LEU A 138 9.70 23.43 0.89
N ALA A 139 8.90 23.59 1.95
CA ALA A 139 9.39 24.04 3.26
C ALA A 139 10.37 23.02 3.85
N THR A 140 10.05 21.73 3.78
CA THR A 140 10.95 20.66 4.25
C THR A 140 12.28 20.69 3.51
N LEU A 141 12.25 20.75 2.17
CA LEU A 141 13.45 20.76 1.33
C LEU A 141 14.24 22.08 1.40
N SER A 142 13.60 23.17 1.80
CA SER A 142 14.27 24.46 2.08
C SER A 142 15.08 24.42 3.37
N CYS A 143 14.68 23.57 4.32
CA CYS A 143 15.25 23.48 5.65
C CYS A 143 16.18 22.28 5.86
N ALA A 144 15.97 21.17 5.14
CA ALA A 144 16.72 19.93 5.30
C ALA A 144 17.10 19.31 3.95
N GLY A 145 18.10 18.43 3.96
CA GLY A 145 18.60 17.75 2.77
C GLY A 145 19.58 18.60 1.96
N ARG A 146 19.63 18.35 0.65
CA ARG A 146 20.55 18.99 -0.31
C ARG A 146 19.82 19.93 -1.27
N ARG A 147 20.57 20.82 -1.92
CA ARG A 147 20.04 21.88 -2.81
C ARG A 147 19.08 22.87 -2.11
N GLN A 148 19.22 23.07 -0.80
CA GLN A 148 18.38 24.02 -0.06
C GLN A 148 18.31 25.42 -0.70
N PRO A 149 19.39 26.03 -1.24
CA PRO A 149 19.28 27.33 -1.90
C PRO A 149 18.28 27.34 -3.08
N PHE A 150 18.22 26.25 -3.85
CA PHE A 150 17.24 26.09 -4.93
C PHE A 150 15.82 26.01 -4.35
N PHE A 151 15.57 25.10 -3.41
CA PHE A 151 14.23 24.92 -2.83
C PHE A 151 13.73 26.15 -2.05
N ARG A 152 14.63 26.91 -1.43
CA ARG A 152 14.30 28.20 -0.83
C ARG A 152 13.80 29.19 -1.88
N GLY A 153 14.46 29.24 -3.04
CA GLY A 153 13.98 30.03 -4.17
C GLY A 153 12.58 29.61 -4.62
N GLU A 154 12.33 28.31 -4.74
CA GLU A 154 11.02 27.78 -5.14
C GLU A 154 9.92 28.02 -4.09
N LEU A 155 10.22 27.88 -2.80
CA LEU A 155 9.28 28.18 -1.73
C LEU A 155 8.90 29.66 -1.75
N LEU A 156 9.87 30.56 -1.87
CA LEU A 156 9.60 32.00 -1.92
C LEU A 156 8.83 32.40 -3.18
N ALA A 157 9.13 31.76 -4.31
CA ALA A 157 8.34 31.94 -5.53
C ALA A 157 6.89 31.48 -5.32
N LEU A 158 6.66 30.31 -4.71
CA LEU A 158 5.32 29.82 -4.42
C LEU A 158 4.53 30.77 -3.51
N ILE A 159 5.16 31.27 -2.44
CA ILE A 159 4.51 32.21 -1.51
C ILE A 159 4.10 33.50 -2.24
N LYS A 160 4.94 34.02 -3.15
CA LYS A 160 4.60 35.19 -3.97
C LYS A 160 3.41 34.94 -4.88
N LEU A 161 3.34 33.78 -5.51
CA LEU A 161 2.21 33.39 -6.36
C LEU A 161 0.90 33.30 -5.55
N ILE A 162 0.98 32.79 -4.32
CA ILE A 162 -0.17 32.75 -3.42
C ILE A 162 -0.58 34.18 -2.99
N GLU A 163 0.38 35.03 -2.65
CA GLU A 163 0.13 36.42 -2.26
C GLU A 163 -0.51 37.24 -3.38
N GLN A 164 -0.12 37.00 -4.63
CA GLN A 164 -0.65 37.66 -5.83
C GLN A 164 -2.03 37.16 -6.25
N GLY A 165 -2.52 36.05 -5.66
CA GLY A 165 -3.81 35.44 -6.01
C GLY A 165 -3.75 34.51 -7.24
N ASP A 166 -2.55 34.27 -7.78
CA ASP A 166 -2.32 33.32 -8.87
C ASP A 166 -2.62 31.88 -8.43
N LEU A 167 -2.32 31.55 -7.16
CA LEU A 167 -2.55 30.23 -6.56
C LEU A 167 -3.22 30.34 -5.19
N GLN A 168 -3.98 29.31 -4.79
CA GLN A 168 -4.51 29.19 -3.43
C GLN A 168 -3.63 28.25 -2.61
N ALA A 169 -3.33 28.59 -1.36
CA ALA A 169 -2.52 27.75 -0.48
C ALA A 169 -3.24 26.46 -0.08
N GLN A 170 -4.55 26.54 0.15
CA GLN A 170 -5.35 25.42 0.65
C GLN A 170 -5.61 24.41 -0.46
N GLY A 171 -5.33 23.14 -0.20
CA GLY A 171 -5.55 22.05 -1.15
C GLY A 171 -4.52 21.97 -2.29
N LEU A 172 -3.52 22.86 -2.33
CA LEU A 172 -2.49 22.82 -3.37
C LEU A 172 -1.52 21.65 -3.15
N THR A 173 -1.61 20.67 -4.03
CA THR A 173 -0.78 19.47 -4.03
C THR A 173 0.16 19.44 -5.23
N GLY A 174 1.26 18.70 -5.09
CA GLY A 174 2.15 18.41 -6.19
C GLY A 174 3.07 17.21 -5.94
N SER A 175 4.13 17.16 -6.72
CA SER A 175 5.24 16.23 -6.53
C SER A 175 6.01 16.55 -5.24
N TRP A 176 6.82 15.59 -4.79
CA TRP A 176 7.68 15.75 -3.62
C TRP A 176 8.70 16.89 -3.77
N ALA A 177 9.09 17.23 -5.01
CA ALA A 177 10.12 18.21 -5.29
C ALA A 177 9.56 19.63 -5.49
N GLY A 178 8.23 19.81 -5.56
CA GLY A 178 7.61 21.12 -5.75
C GLY A 178 7.07 21.40 -7.15
N ALA A 179 7.13 20.46 -8.09
CA ALA A 179 6.40 20.54 -9.36
C ALA A 179 4.89 20.29 -9.14
N PHE A 180 4.01 21.03 -9.82
CA PHE A 180 2.56 20.97 -9.59
C PHE A 180 1.70 21.23 -10.83
N GLY A 181 0.42 20.90 -10.74
CA GLY A 181 -0.58 21.15 -11.80
C GLY A 181 -0.36 20.31 -13.07
N HIS A 182 -1.05 20.68 -14.14
CA HIS A 182 -1.00 19.99 -15.44
C HIS A 182 0.41 19.99 -16.06
N THR A 183 1.15 21.07 -15.87
CA THR A 183 2.47 21.29 -16.47
C THR A 183 3.62 20.75 -15.64
N GLN A 184 3.38 20.44 -14.35
CA GLN A 184 4.43 20.11 -13.38
C GLN A 184 5.56 21.16 -13.35
N PHE A 185 5.20 22.43 -13.58
CA PHE A 185 6.18 23.50 -13.40
C PHE A 185 6.58 23.64 -11.94
N MET A 186 7.85 23.98 -11.75
CA MET A 186 8.33 24.53 -10.49
C MET A 186 7.74 25.96 -10.32
N PRO A 187 7.50 26.44 -9.08
CA PRO A 187 6.95 27.77 -8.83
C PRO A 187 7.70 28.91 -9.53
N SER A 188 9.03 28.86 -9.58
CA SER A 188 9.82 29.86 -10.30
C SER A 188 9.61 29.83 -11.82
N THR A 189 9.36 28.63 -12.37
CA THR A 189 9.06 28.44 -13.79
C THR A 189 7.66 28.95 -14.11
N TYR A 190 6.68 28.66 -13.27
CA TYR A 190 5.36 29.26 -13.34
C TYR A 190 5.48 30.79 -13.39
N ALA A 191 6.15 31.40 -12.41
CA ALA A 191 6.22 32.86 -12.31
C ALA A 191 6.78 33.53 -13.58
N ARG A 192 7.74 32.87 -14.23
CA ARG A 192 8.46 33.38 -15.40
C ARG A 192 7.77 33.11 -16.74
N ILE A 193 7.05 31.99 -16.87
CA ILE A 193 6.61 31.47 -18.18
C ILE A 193 5.11 31.20 -18.26
N ALA A 194 4.39 31.05 -17.13
CA ALA A 194 2.95 30.82 -17.18
C ALA A 194 2.25 31.97 -17.93
N VAL A 195 1.27 31.60 -18.76
CA VAL A 195 0.43 32.50 -19.55
C VAL A 195 -1.03 32.18 -19.33
N ASP A 196 -1.84 33.21 -19.45
CA ASP A 196 -3.30 33.14 -19.48
C ASP A 196 -3.70 32.69 -20.90
N GLY A 197 -4.24 31.47 -20.99
CA GLY A 197 -4.55 30.78 -22.24
C GLY A 197 -6.01 30.96 -22.68
N ASP A 198 -6.91 31.31 -21.77
CA ASP A 198 -8.33 31.56 -22.06
C ASP A 198 -8.75 33.04 -21.95
N GLY A 199 -7.89 33.90 -21.42
CA GLY A 199 -8.06 35.35 -21.34
C GLY A 199 -8.87 35.81 -20.13
N ASP A 200 -9.01 34.99 -19.10
CA ASP A 200 -9.78 35.32 -17.88
C ASP A 200 -9.04 36.23 -16.89
N GLY A 201 -7.78 36.56 -17.19
CA GLY A 201 -6.89 37.37 -16.36
C GLY A 201 -6.07 36.57 -15.35
N ARG A 202 -6.14 35.23 -15.36
CA ARG A 202 -5.44 34.33 -14.45
C ARG A 202 -4.55 33.34 -15.22
N ARG A 203 -3.66 32.66 -14.50
CA ARG A 203 -2.73 31.69 -15.08
C ARG A 203 -2.84 30.35 -14.34
N ASP A 204 -4.04 29.80 -14.28
CA ASP A 204 -4.35 28.63 -13.48
C ASP A 204 -3.87 27.32 -14.13
N LEU A 205 -2.62 26.94 -13.88
CA LEU A 205 -2.07 25.67 -14.38
C LEU A 205 -2.60 24.43 -13.65
N VAL A 206 -3.50 24.59 -12.68
CA VAL A 206 -4.08 23.49 -11.89
C VAL A 206 -5.46 23.12 -12.41
N ALA A 207 -6.33 24.11 -12.66
CA ALA A 207 -7.70 23.88 -13.11
C ALA A 207 -7.96 24.28 -14.57
N SER A 208 -7.14 25.15 -15.18
CA SER A 208 -7.31 25.59 -16.58
C SER A 208 -6.42 24.79 -17.53
N ILE A 209 -7.06 23.93 -18.33
CA ILE A 209 -6.41 23.25 -19.46
C ILE A 209 -5.90 24.28 -20.50
N PRO A 210 -6.67 25.32 -20.90
CA PRO A 210 -6.16 26.39 -21.74
C PRO A 210 -4.83 26.98 -21.28
N ASP A 211 -4.73 27.36 -20.00
CA ASP A 211 -3.52 27.97 -19.44
C ASP A 211 -2.36 26.99 -19.41
N ALA A 212 -2.64 25.73 -19.03
CA ALA A 212 -1.64 24.67 -19.03
C ALA A 212 -1.03 24.44 -20.41
N LEU A 213 -1.86 24.26 -21.44
CA LEU A 213 -1.40 23.97 -22.80
C LEU A 213 -0.69 25.18 -23.43
N ALA A 214 -1.21 26.39 -23.22
CA ALA A 214 -0.57 27.62 -23.67
C ALA A 214 0.79 27.84 -22.98
N SER A 215 0.88 27.57 -21.68
CA SER A 215 2.11 27.68 -20.89
C SER A 215 3.16 26.66 -21.30
N THR A 216 2.77 25.41 -21.56
CA THR A 216 3.67 24.39 -22.13
C THR A 216 4.21 24.82 -23.49
N ALA A 217 3.36 25.34 -24.39
CA ALA A 217 3.80 25.81 -25.70
C ALA A 217 4.73 27.03 -25.60
N ASN A 218 4.40 27.99 -24.74
CA ASN A 218 5.25 29.16 -24.46
C ASN A 218 6.62 28.73 -23.92
N TYR A 219 6.65 27.73 -23.03
CA TYR A 219 7.90 27.18 -22.52
C TYR A 219 8.80 26.65 -23.64
N LEU A 220 8.26 25.75 -24.48
CA LEU A 220 9.02 25.15 -25.58
C LEU A 220 9.48 26.20 -26.59
N LYS A 221 8.62 27.18 -26.90
CA LYS A 221 8.99 28.31 -27.76
C LYS A 221 10.17 29.10 -27.20
N ARG A 222 10.12 29.47 -25.91
CA ARG A 222 11.22 30.17 -25.22
C ARG A 222 12.48 29.32 -25.08
N ALA A 223 12.31 28.00 -24.98
CA ALA A 223 13.41 27.04 -25.02
C ALA A 223 14.05 26.88 -26.41
N GLY A 224 13.53 27.58 -27.42
CA GLY A 224 14.06 27.63 -28.78
C GLY A 224 13.55 26.53 -29.71
N TRP A 225 12.33 26.06 -29.48
CA TRP A 225 11.61 25.22 -30.43
C TRP A 225 11.49 25.90 -31.80
N ARG A 226 11.68 25.12 -32.87
CA ARG A 226 11.62 25.54 -34.26
C ARG A 226 10.52 24.78 -34.99
N SER A 227 9.54 25.52 -35.48
CA SER A 227 8.37 24.96 -36.17
C SER A 227 8.78 24.22 -37.44
N GLY A 228 8.23 23.02 -37.65
CA GLY A 228 8.51 22.20 -38.83
C GLY A 228 9.83 21.41 -38.79
N GLU A 229 10.72 21.67 -37.82
CA GLU A 229 11.92 20.85 -37.64
C GLU A 229 11.62 19.59 -36.80
N PRO A 230 12.22 18.43 -37.10
CA PRO A 230 12.10 17.24 -36.26
C PRO A 230 12.87 17.41 -34.94
N TRP A 231 12.44 16.71 -33.89
CA TRP A 231 13.22 16.60 -32.65
C TRP A 231 14.46 15.73 -32.86
N GLY A 232 14.33 14.67 -33.66
CA GLY A 232 15.36 13.67 -33.90
C GLY A 232 14.91 12.62 -34.91
N MET A 233 15.79 11.68 -35.19
CA MET A 233 15.51 10.49 -36.01
C MET A 233 16.35 9.31 -35.53
N GLU A 234 15.81 8.11 -35.65
CA GLU A 234 16.56 6.89 -35.42
C GLU A 234 17.47 6.58 -36.63
N VAL A 235 18.68 6.10 -36.36
CA VAL A 235 19.73 5.91 -37.35
C VAL A 235 20.45 4.57 -37.15
N ARG A 236 21.14 4.11 -38.20
CA ARG A 236 22.07 2.99 -38.11
C ARG A 236 23.49 3.52 -37.93
N ILE A 237 24.20 3.00 -36.93
CA ILE A 237 25.64 3.22 -36.75
C ILE A 237 26.42 2.06 -37.37
N PRO A 238 27.61 2.30 -37.98
CA PRO A 238 28.41 1.23 -38.54
C PRO A 238 29.04 0.34 -37.45
N GLU A 239 29.40 -0.88 -37.82
CA GLU A 239 30.16 -1.76 -36.94
C GLU A 239 31.50 -1.11 -36.55
N GLY A 240 31.91 -1.24 -35.29
CA GLY A 240 33.12 -0.62 -34.77
C GLY A 240 33.03 0.90 -34.54
N PHE A 241 31.85 1.51 -34.63
CA PHE A 241 31.66 2.93 -34.32
C PHE A 241 32.20 3.29 -32.92
N LYS A 242 33.04 4.33 -32.85
CA LYS A 242 33.62 4.80 -31.58
C LYS A 242 32.57 5.56 -30.76
N THR A 243 31.96 4.89 -29.79
CA THR A 243 30.89 5.44 -28.94
C THR A 243 31.26 6.68 -28.15
N ALA A 244 32.55 6.92 -27.89
CA ALA A 244 33.04 8.17 -27.28
C ALA A 244 32.72 9.45 -28.08
N GLN A 245 32.35 9.31 -29.37
CA GLN A 245 31.89 10.42 -30.20
C GLN A 245 30.41 10.76 -29.99
N ALA A 246 29.65 9.90 -29.31
CA ALA A 246 28.23 10.12 -28.98
C ALA A 246 28.08 10.98 -27.71
N GLY A 247 26.92 11.59 -27.56
CA GLY A 247 26.54 12.42 -26.41
C GLY A 247 25.80 13.69 -26.86
N ARG A 248 24.79 14.11 -26.10
CA ARG A 248 23.92 15.26 -26.45
C ARG A 248 24.68 16.56 -26.77
N THR A 249 25.82 16.78 -26.10
CA THR A 249 26.65 17.98 -26.29
C THR A 249 27.65 17.86 -27.45
N GLN A 250 27.87 16.66 -27.99
CA GLN A 250 28.81 16.37 -29.08
C GLN A 250 28.16 16.62 -30.46
N ARG A 251 27.72 17.86 -30.71
CA ARG A 251 27.00 18.22 -31.95
C ARG A 251 27.94 18.39 -33.15
N ARG A 252 27.63 17.73 -34.27
CA ARG A 252 28.34 17.84 -35.55
C ARG A 252 27.37 18.10 -36.71
N ALA A 253 27.88 18.56 -37.85
CA ALA A 253 27.03 18.70 -39.03
C ALA A 253 26.56 17.32 -39.51
N LEU A 254 25.39 17.23 -40.13
CA LEU A 254 24.90 15.98 -40.71
C LEU A 254 25.87 15.38 -41.74
N ALA A 255 26.64 16.21 -42.46
CA ALA A 255 27.69 15.77 -43.38
C ALA A 255 28.81 14.98 -42.66
N ASP A 256 29.20 15.41 -41.47
CA ASP A 256 30.23 14.74 -40.67
C ASP A 256 29.74 13.38 -40.17
N TRP A 257 28.47 13.30 -39.76
CA TRP A 257 27.86 12.02 -39.36
C TRP A 257 27.78 11.03 -40.52
N ARG A 258 27.46 11.52 -41.73
CA ARG A 258 27.51 10.71 -42.97
C ARG A 258 28.93 10.21 -43.25
N ALA A 259 29.94 11.08 -43.10
CA ALA A 259 31.34 10.70 -43.28
C ALA A 259 31.82 9.66 -42.24
N LEU A 260 31.19 9.63 -41.06
CA LEU A 260 31.38 8.59 -40.05
C LEU A 260 30.57 7.31 -40.30
N GLY A 261 29.88 7.19 -41.45
CA GLY A 261 29.13 5.99 -41.85
C GLY A 261 27.75 5.86 -41.25
N ILE A 262 27.21 6.90 -40.59
CA ILE A 262 25.85 6.89 -40.07
C ILE A 262 24.85 7.07 -41.21
N THR A 263 23.81 6.22 -41.22
CA THR A 263 22.76 6.19 -42.25
C THR A 263 21.37 6.17 -41.63
N GLY A 264 20.34 6.41 -42.45
CA GLY A 264 18.96 6.09 -42.07
C GLY A 264 18.78 4.60 -41.78
N LEU A 265 17.69 4.23 -41.13
CA LEU A 265 17.42 2.82 -40.78
C LEU A 265 17.32 1.89 -42.00
N ASP A 266 16.95 2.42 -43.16
CA ASP A 266 16.89 1.74 -44.45
C ASP A 266 18.22 1.76 -45.22
N GLY A 267 19.27 2.37 -44.66
CA GLY A 267 20.56 2.57 -45.31
C GLY A 267 20.65 3.84 -46.18
N SER A 268 19.59 4.65 -46.25
CA SER A 268 19.60 5.90 -47.00
C SER A 268 20.54 6.95 -46.40
N ALA A 269 20.95 7.93 -47.21
CA ALA A 269 21.73 9.07 -46.73
C ALA A 269 20.89 9.96 -45.80
N LEU A 270 21.52 10.54 -44.77
CA LEU A 270 20.87 11.41 -43.80
C LEU A 270 20.39 12.73 -44.45
N ALA A 271 19.11 12.80 -44.79
CA ALA A 271 18.45 14.00 -45.34
C ALA A 271 17.04 14.19 -44.70
N PRO A 272 16.96 14.44 -43.38
CA PRO A 272 15.68 14.66 -42.70
C PRO A 272 14.94 15.89 -43.25
N GLN A 273 13.64 15.75 -43.47
CA GLN A 273 12.79 16.84 -43.94
C GLN A 273 12.74 17.99 -42.91
N GLY A 274 12.61 19.22 -43.40
CA GLY A 274 12.50 20.41 -42.56
C GLY A 274 13.82 20.92 -41.97
N LEU A 275 14.95 20.30 -42.27
CA LEU A 275 16.27 20.75 -41.81
C LEU A 275 17.16 21.24 -42.97
N PRO A 276 17.98 22.28 -42.75
CA PRO A 276 18.98 22.69 -43.72
C PRO A 276 20.12 21.65 -43.83
N ALA A 277 20.86 21.68 -44.94
CA ALA A 277 21.92 20.69 -45.22
C ALA A 277 23.08 20.72 -44.21
N ASP A 278 23.31 21.86 -43.57
CA ASP A 278 24.32 22.10 -42.53
C ASP A 278 23.78 21.92 -41.10
N ALA A 279 22.56 21.38 -40.95
CA ALA A 279 21.96 21.14 -39.65
C ALA A 279 22.88 20.33 -38.74
N ARG A 280 22.94 20.73 -37.47
CA ARG A 280 23.79 20.09 -36.47
C ARG A 280 22.97 19.10 -35.63
N ALA A 281 23.47 17.88 -35.54
CA ALA A 281 22.88 16.81 -34.74
C ALA A 281 23.87 16.30 -33.69
N ALA A 282 23.37 15.75 -32.60
CA ALA A 282 24.13 14.92 -31.67
C ALA A 282 23.65 13.48 -31.78
N LEU A 283 24.56 12.51 -31.63
CA LEU A 283 24.21 11.09 -31.56
C LEU A 283 23.96 10.69 -30.10
N LEU A 284 22.77 10.17 -29.81
CA LEU A 284 22.45 9.54 -28.52
C LEU A 284 22.43 8.02 -28.67
N LEU A 285 22.95 7.34 -27.65
CA LEU A 285 22.96 5.89 -27.52
C LEU A 285 22.38 5.51 -26.14
N PRO A 286 21.06 5.62 -25.93
CA PRO A 286 20.45 5.55 -24.58
C PRO A 286 20.66 4.20 -23.87
N ALA A 287 20.92 3.14 -24.64
CA ALA A 287 21.25 1.80 -24.14
C ALA A 287 22.57 1.27 -24.72
N GLY A 288 23.48 2.16 -25.11
CA GLY A 288 24.73 1.82 -25.79
C GLY A 288 24.55 1.41 -27.24
N ALA A 289 25.64 0.96 -27.87
CA ALA A 289 25.70 0.71 -29.32
C ALA A 289 24.82 -0.46 -29.82
N LYS A 290 24.33 -1.32 -28.92
CA LYS A 290 23.45 -2.45 -29.26
C LYS A 290 21.96 -2.09 -29.23
N GLY A 291 21.62 -0.90 -28.73
CA GLY A 291 20.24 -0.41 -28.70
C GLY A 291 19.94 0.62 -29.77
N PRO A 292 18.79 1.31 -29.67
CA PRO A 292 18.45 2.42 -30.55
C PRO A 292 19.54 3.49 -30.58
N ALA A 293 19.91 3.94 -31.78
CA ALA A 293 20.81 5.06 -32.00
C ALA A 293 20.02 6.22 -32.61
N LEU A 294 20.15 7.42 -32.04
CA LEU A 294 19.29 8.55 -32.36
C LEU A 294 20.13 9.77 -32.70
N LEU A 295 19.92 10.37 -33.88
CA LEU A 295 20.38 11.73 -34.11
C LEU A 295 19.34 12.71 -33.59
N VAL A 296 19.74 13.59 -32.67
CA VAL A 296 18.87 14.59 -32.04
C VAL A 296 19.24 16.02 -32.43
N PHE A 297 18.22 16.84 -32.68
CA PHE A 297 18.32 18.20 -33.22
C PHE A 297 17.97 19.26 -32.17
N ARG A 298 17.70 20.50 -32.61
CA ARG A 298 17.42 21.64 -31.73
C ARG A 298 16.14 21.47 -30.91
N ASN A 299 15.13 20.83 -31.50
CA ASN A 299 13.84 20.60 -30.86
C ASN A 299 13.92 19.57 -29.73
N TYR A 300 14.84 18.60 -29.80
CA TYR A 300 15.14 17.74 -28.65
C TYR A 300 15.74 18.53 -27.48
N ASP A 301 16.64 19.50 -27.73
CA ASP A 301 17.17 20.37 -26.66
C ASP A 301 16.07 21.24 -26.04
N ALA A 302 15.05 21.64 -26.81
CA ALA A 302 13.90 22.38 -26.28
C ALA A 302 13.09 21.50 -25.32
N ILE A 303 12.84 20.23 -25.66
CA ILE A 303 12.19 19.27 -24.76
C ILE A 303 13.06 18.98 -23.53
N TYR A 304 14.35 18.70 -23.72
CA TYR A 304 15.31 18.46 -22.64
C TYR A 304 15.42 19.62 -21.66
N SER A 305 15.15 20.85 -22.10
CA SER A 305 15.17 22.00 -21.18
C SER A 305 14.04 21.95 -20.15
N TYR A 306 12.97 21.18 -20.38
CA TYR A 306 11.85 21.04 -19.44
C TYR A 306 12.26 20.23 -18.20
N ASN A 307 12.99 19.12 -18.41
CA ASN A 307 13.69 18.38 -17.38
C ASN A 307 15.00 17.83 -17.97
N ALA A 308 16.12 18.13 -17.29
CA ALA A 308 17.49 17.89 -17.76
C ALA A 308 17.91 16.40 -17.74
N ALA A 309 17.05 15.51 -18.20
CA ALA A 309 17.28 14.08 -18.37
C ALA A 309 17.01 13.64 -19.81
N GLU A 310 17.93 12.85 -20.38
CA GLU A 310 17.78 12.33 -21.75
C GLU A 310 16.63 11.32 -21.85
N SER A 311 16.43 10.49 -20.81
CA SER A 311 15.31 9.55 -20.71
C SER A 311 13.95 10.24 -20.78
N TYR A 312 13.80 11.33 -20.01
CA TYR A 312 12.62 12.19 -20.00
C TYR A 312 12.36 12.81 -21.38
N ALA A 313 13.38 13.42 -21.99
CA ALA A 313 13.21 14.07 -23.29
C ALA A 313 12.86 13.06 -24.39
N LEU A 314 13.45 11.87 -24.32
CA LEU A 314 13.13 10.76 -25.22
C LEU A 314 11.70 10.26 -25.03
N ALA A 315 11.18 10.19 -23.80
CA ALA A 315 9.80 9.78 -23.53
C ALA A 315 8.79 10.74 -24.17
N ILE A 316 8.98 12.06 -24.02
CA ILE A 316 8.10 13.06 -24.67
C ILE A 316 8.22 13.00 -26.19
N ALA A 317 9.45 12.96 -26.70
CA ALA A 317 9.72 12.92 -28.13
C ALA A 317 9.07 11.69 -28.81
N THR A 318 9.25 10.51 -28.22
CA THR A 318 8.67 9.26 -28.73
C THR A 318 7.14 9.22 -28.55
N LEU A 319 6.59 9.74 -27.45
CA LEU A 319 5.15 9.90 -27.30
C LEU A 319 4.58 10.84 -28.38
N ALA A 320 5.23 11.98 -28.64
CA ALA A 320 4.80 12.91 -29.68
C ALA A 320 4.73 12.24 -31.06
N ASP A 321 5.73 11.41 -31.42
CA ASP A 321 5.70 10.66 -32.68
C ASP A 321 4.57 9.65 -32.73
N ARG A 322 4.31 8.92 -31.63
CA ARG A 322 3.19 7.97 -31.52
C ARG A 322 1.83 8.66 -31.66
N LEU A 323 1.71 9.88 -31.13
CA LEU A 323 0.52 10.72 -31.27
C LEU A 323 0.33 11.22 -32.72
N ARG A 324 1.41 11.45 -33.47
CA ARG A 324 1.37 11.72 -34.92
C ARG A 324 1.07 10.50 -35.79
N GLY A 325 0.94 9.32 -35.18
CA GLY A 325 0.69 8.05 -35.89
C GLY A 325 1.95 7.26 -36.23
N GLY A 326 3.13 7.70 -35.79
CA GLY A 326 4.37 6.94 -35.93
C GLY A 326 4.41 5.68 -35.06
N ASN A 327 5.26 4.72 -35.44
CA ASN A 327 5.36 3.44 -34.73
C ASN A 327 6.22 3.50 -33.46
N GLY A 328 6.95 4.59 -33.21
CA GLY A 328 7.92 4.72 -32.13
C GLY A 328 9.31 4.27 -32.56
N LEU A 329 10.15 3.87 -31.60
CA LEU A 329 11.48 3.32 -31.87
C LEU A 329 11.35 1.98 -32.62
N ALA A 330 12.12 1.81 -33.70
CA ALA A 330 12.13 0.61 -34.53
C ALA A 330 13.12 -0.43 -34.00
N THR A 331 14.28 -0.01 -33.50
CA THR A 331 15.28 -0.93 -32.92
C THR A 331 14.80 -1.39 -31.55
N ALA A 332 14.84 -2.71 -31.32
CA ALA A 332 14.55 -3.26 -30.00
C ALA A 332 15.58 -2.85 -28.96
N TRP A 333 15.19 -2.78 -27.70
CA TRP A 333 16.13 -2.58 -26.60
C TRP A 333 17.08 -3.79 -26.49
N PRO A 334 18.35 -3.57 -26.08
CA PRO A 334 19.35 -4.64 -25.98
C PRO A 334 19.18 -5.42 -24.67
N THR A 335 17.97 -5.93 -24.42
CA THR A 335 17.59 -6.72 -23.25
C THR A 335 16.59 -7.81 -23.65
N ASP A 336 16.67 -8.96 -23.00
CA ASP A 336 15.69 -10.05 -23.09
C ASP A 336 14.48 -9.84 -22.16
N ASP A 337 14.55 -8.83 -21.28
CA ASP A 337 13.53 -8.49 -20.29
C ASP A 337 13.13 -7.00 -20.33
N PRO A 338 12.60 -6.50 -21.46
CA PRO A 338 12.15 -5.12 -21.57
C PRO A 338 10.98 -4.83 -20.62
N GLY A 339 10.76 -3.53 -20.38
CA GLY A 339 9.73 -3.06 -19.46
C GLY A 339 8.32 -3.34 -19.95
N LEU A 340 7.37 -3.31 -19.01
CA LEU A 340 5.95 -3.57 -19.26
C LEU A 340 5.15 -2.27 -19.38
N GLY A 341 4.29 -2.18 -20.39
CA GLY A 341 3.25 -1.16 -20.48
C GLY A 341 2.14 -1.36 -19.45
N ARG A 342 1.26 -0.37 -19.26
CA ARG A 342 0.21 -0.41 -18.23
C ARG A 342 -0.73 -1.62 -18.33
N ASP A 343 -1.14 -2.02 -19.53
CA ASP A 343 -2.01 -3.18 -19.73
C ASP A 343 -1.31 -4.49 -19.37
N GLU A 344 -0.02 -4.61 -19.71
CA GLU A 344 0.81 -5.76 -19.36
C GLU A 344 1.05 -5.84 -17.86
N ARG A 345 1.23 -4.69 -17.18
CA ARG A 345 1.31 -4.62 -15.72
C ARG A 345 0.01 -5.08 -15.06
N ARG A 346 -1.17 -4.71 -15.60
CA ARG A 346 -2.47 -5.23 -15.12
C ARG A 346 -2.58 -6.74 -15.34
N GLN A 347 -2.13 -7.22 -16.48
CA GLN A 347 -2.11 -8.66 -16.76
C GLN A 347 -1.20 -9.40 -15.78
N LEU A 348 0.00 -8.88 -15.53
CA LEU A 348 0.93 -9.42 -14.54
C LEU A 348 0.29 -9.45 -13.15
N GLN A 349 -0.32 -8.35 -12.70
CA GLN A 349 -1.05 -8.32 -11.42
C GLN A 349 -2.20 -9.33 -11.39
N THR A 350 -2.94 -9.51 -12.48
CA THR A 350 -4.00 -10.53 -12.58
C THR A 350 -3.43 -11.95 -12.41
N LEU A 351 -2.28 -12.23 -13.02
CA LEU A 351 -1.58 -13.51 -12.90
C LEU A 351 -1.05 -13.76 -11.48
N LEU A 352 -0.64 -12.70 -10.78
CA LEU A 352 -0.24 -12.77 -9.37
C LEU A 352 -1.44 -13.02 -8.45
N LEU A 353 -2.55 -12.29 -8.66
CA LEU A 353 -3.80 -12.50 -7.92
C LEU A 353 -4.33 -13.93 -8.10
N ALA A 354 -4.30 -14.43 -9.33
CA ALA A 354 -4.68 -15.81 -9.66
C ALA A 354 -3.77 -16.86 -8.99
N ARG A 355 -2.59 -16.47 -8.50
CA ARG A 355 -1.66 -17.31 -7.73
C ARG A 355 -1.75 -17.08 -6.22
N GLY A 356 -2.77 -16.36 -5.76
CA GLY A 356 -3.04 -16.14 -4.33
C GLY A 356 -2.24 -15.00 -3.69
N HIS A 357 -1.55 -14.16 -4.48
CA HIS A 357 -0.83 -13.01 -3.94
C HIS A 357 -1.78 -11.86 -3.61
N ASP A 358 -1.80 -11.41 -2.35
CA ASP A 358 -2.59 -10.26 -1.92
C ASP A 358 -1.90 -8.94 -2.30
N ILE A 359 -2.17 -8.49 -3.52
CA ILE A 359 -1.59 -7.26 -4.08
C ILE A 359 -2.61 -6.14 -4.27
N GLY A 360 -3.83 -6.29 -3.74
CA GLY A 360 -4.95 -5.40 -4.01
C GLY A 360 -5.59 -5.63 -5.38
N SER A 361 -5.91 -4.56 -6.10
CA SER A 361 -6.51 -4.62 -7.44
C SER A 361 -5.46 -4.60 -8.56
N ALA A 362 -5.76 -5.23 -9.70
CA ALA A 362 -4.95 -5.11 -10.91
C ALA A 362 -5.16 -3.76 -11.61
N ASP A 363 -4.57 -2.70 -11.06
CA ASP A 363 -4.71 -1.30 -11.51
C ASP A 363 -3.64 -0.86 -12.54
N GLY A 364 -2.56 -1.63 -12.69
CA GLY A 364 -1.40 -1.34 -13.54
C GLY A 364 -0.31 -0.54 -12.84
N MET A 365 -0.47 -0.22 -11.55
CA MET A 365 0.51 0.45 -10.71
C MET A 365 1.30 -0.57 -9.89
N ILE A 366 2.58 -0.72 -10.19
CA ILE A 366 3.45 -1.70 -9.50
C ILE A 366 3.97 -1.12 -8.19
N GLY A 367 3.15 -1.22 -7.15
CA GLY A 367 3.49 -0.87 -5.78
C GLY A 367 4.27 -1.96 -5.04
N ASN A 368 4.55 -1.71 -3.76
CA ASN A 368 5.35 -2.60 -2.91
C ASN A 368 4.76 -4.01 -2.79
N ALA A 369 3.43 -4.14 -2.75
CA ALA A 369 2.77 -5.46 -2.71
C ALA A 369 3.03 -6.27 -3.99
N SER A 370 2.83 -5.66 -5.17
CA SER A 370 3.13 -6.30 -6.45
C SER A 370 4.60 -6.69 -6.58
N ARG A 371 5.54 -5.82 -6.18
CA ARG A 371 6.98 -6.14 -6.22
C ARG A 371 7.33 -7.35 -5.35
N ARG A 372 6.74 -7.47 -4.16
CA ARG A 372 6.96 -8.64 -3.28
C ARG A 372 6.39 -9.92 -3.85
N ALA A 373 5.18 -9.87 -4.38
CA ALA A 373 4.58 -11.01 -5.07
C ALA A 373 5.48 -11.46 -6.25
N LEU A 374 6.04 -10.51 -7.00
CA LEU A 374 7.03 -10.80 -8.04
C LEU A 374 8.29 -11.44 -7.47
N GLN A 375 8.85 -10.96 -6.36
CA GLN A 375 10.01 -11.60 -5.72
C GLN A 375 9.71 -13.05 -5.34
N VAL A 376 8.52 -13.33 -4.79
CA VAL A 376 8.10 -14.69 -4.46
C VAL A 376 8.04 -15.56 -5.72
N GLU A 377 7.41 -15.08 -6.79
CA GLU A 377 7.32 -15.81 -8.06
C GLU A 377 8.68 -16.00 -8.73
N GLN A 378 9.55 -14.99 -8.73
CA GLN A 378 10.91 -15.09 -9.27
C GLN A 378 11.73 -16.16 -8.51
N ARG A 379 11.65 -16.20 -7.17
CA ARG A 379 12.29 -17.26 -6.37
C ARG A 379 11.70 -18.63 -6.67
N ARG A 380 10.37 -18.73 -6.79
CA ARG A 380 9.68 -19.97 -7.14
C ARG A 380 10.13 -20.50 -8.50
N LEU A 381 10.36 -19.60 -9.45
CA LEU A 381 10.88 -19.90 -10.79
C LEU A 381 12.40 -20.15 -10.82
N GLY A 382 13.08 -20.15 -9.66
CA GLY A 382 14.51 -20.44 -9.54
C GLY A 382 15.42 -19.32 -10.04
N TRP A 383 14.94 -18.08 -10.10
CA TRP A 383 15.76 -16.96 -10.54
C TRP A 383 16.75 -16.57 -9.44
N ALA A 384 18.01 -16.39 -9.82
CA ALA A 384 19.07 -15.97 -8.89
C ALA A 384 18.78 -14.56 -8.33
N ASP A 385 18.27 -13.66 -9.18
CA ASP A 385 17.98 -12.27 -8.83
C ASP A 385 16.47 -12.06 -8.69
N ALA A 386 15.95 -12.32 -7.48
CA ALA A 386 14.56 -12.04 -7.14
C ALA A 386 14.39 -10.61 -6.63
N ASP A 387 14.49 -9.65 -7.55
CA ASP A 387 14.48 -8.20 -7.29
C ASP A 387 13.07 -7.59 -7.22
N GLY A 388 12.04 -8.32 -7.67
CA GLY A 388 10.66 -7.86 -7.74
C GLY A 388 10.39 -6.91 -8.91
N ARG A 389 11.31 -6.82 -9.87
CA ARG A 389 11.15 -5.97 -11.05
C ARG A 389 10.06 -6.55 -11.98
N PRO A 390 9.05 -5.74 -12.37
CA PRO A 390 8.11 -6.14 -13.40
C PRO A 390 8.80 -6.08 -14.79
N GLY A 391 8.75 -7.17 -15.54
CA GLY A 391 9.38 -7.26 -16.87
C GLY A 391 8.72 -8.32 -17.75
N GLN A 392 9.01 -8.28 -19.07
CA GLN A 392 8.47 -9.26 -20.02
C GLN A 392 8.84 -10.71 -19.69
N ARG A 393 9.99 -10.95 -19.07
CA ARG A 393 10.44 -12.29 -18.71
C ARG A 393 9.53 -12.91 -17.65
N ILE A 394 9.17 -12.16 -16.61
CA ILE A 394 8.30 -12.68 -15.53
C ILE A 394 6.86 -12.79 -16.01
N LEU A 395 6.39 -11.83 -16.83
CA LEU A 395 5.08 -11.91 -17.45
C LEU A 395 4.94 -13.18 -18.32
N ARG A 396 5.89 -13.40 -19.24
CA ARG A 396 5.88 -14.60 -20.11
C ARG A 396 6.00 -15.90 -19.31
N ALA A 397 6.85 -15.94 -18.28
CA ALA A 397 6.98 -17.11 -17.42
C ALA A 397 5.64 -17.46 -16.74
N LEU A 398 4.95 -16.47 -16.19
CA LEU A 398 3.67 -16.68 -15.53
C LEU A 398 2.51 -16.95 -16.50
N GLN A 399 2.61 -16.51 -17.77
CA GLN A 399 1.66 -16.84 -18.83
C GLN A 399 1.83 -18.26 -19.36
N ALA A 400 3.07 -18.77 -19.43
CA ALA A 400 3.40 -20.07 -20.02
C ALA A 400 3.07 -21.25 -19.10
N GLU A 401 2.99 -21.02 -17.78
CA GLU A 401 2.53 -22.04 -16.86
C GLU A 401 1.05 -22.35 -17.08
N PRO A 402 0.64 -23.64 -17.03
CA PRO A 402 -0.77 -24.01 -17.05
C PRO A 402 -1.49 -23.17 -16.01
N ARG A 403 -2.64 -22.60 -16.39
CA ARG A 403 -3.57 -22.03 -15.41
C ARG A 403 -3.98 -23.18 -14.51
N THR A 404 -3.24 -23.43 -13.44
CA THR A 404 -3.80 -24.11 -12.28
C THR A 404 -4.96 -23.20 -11.90
N PRO A 405 -6.22 -23.64 -11.99
CA PRO A 405 -7.27 -22.90 -11.34
C PRO A 405 -6.89 -22.94 -9.88
N ALA A 406 -6.27 -21.87 -9.37
CA ALA A 406 -6.32 -21.64 -7.95
C ALA A 406 -7.83 -21.54 -7.68
N THR A 407 -8.39 -22.52 -6.97
CA THR A 407 -9.68 -22.28 -6.34
C THR A 407 -9.46 -21.02 -5.51
N PRO A 408 -10.16 -19.92 -5.80
CA PRO A 408 -9.91 -18.67 -5.11
C PRO A 408 -10.02 -18.92 -3.60
N THR A 409 -9.06 -18.43 -2.81
CA THR A 409 -9.29 -18.22 -1.36
C THR A 409 -10.37 -17.17 -1.11
N ARG A 410 -10.92 -16.56 -2.16
CA ARG A 410 -11.97 -15.55 -2.10
C ARG A 410 -13.32 -16.21 -1.87
N PHE A 411 -13.93 -15.90 -0.75
CA PHE A 411 -15.27 -16.34 -0.38
C PHE A 411 -16.26 -15.19 -0.62
N SER A 412 -17.46 -15.52 -1.09
CA SER A 412 -18.59 -14.60 -1.07
C SER A 412 -19.43 -14.84 0.19
N LEU A 413 -20.24 -13.86 0.61
CA LEU A 413 -21.22 -14.11 1.66
C LEU A 413 -22.21 -15.20 1.20
N PRO A 414 -22.47 -16.23 2.03
CA PRO A 414 -23.53 -17.20 1.76
C PRO A 414 -24.88 -16.53 1.54
N ALA A 415 -25.69 -17.06 0.62
CA ALA A 415 -26.99 -16.47 0.27
C ALA A 415 -27.93 -16.29 1.48
N ASN A 416 -27.84 -17.20 2.45
CA ASN A 416 -28.63 -17.16 3.69
C ASN A 416 -27.93 -16.43 4.86
N TYR A 417 -26.77 -15.79 4.65
CA TYR A 417 -25.97 -15.20 5.75
C TYR A 417 -26.75 -14.15 6.56
N SER A 418 -27.39 -13.18 5.90
CA SER A 418 -28.16 -12.14 6.59
C SER A 418 -29.33 -12.71 7.41
N ALA A 419 -30.00 -13.75 6.91
CA ALA A 419 -31.05 -14.45 7.66
C ALA A 419 -30.47 -15.23 8.84
N ALA A 420 -29.32 -15.88 8.66
CA ALA A 420 -28.62 -16.65 9.69
C ALA A 420 -28.04 -15.76 10.82
N GLN A 421 -27.77 -14.48 10.56
CA GLN A 421 -27.29 -13.52 11.57
C GLN A 421 -28.38 -13.08 12.56
N SER A 422 -29.66 -13.42 12.31
CA SER A 422 -30.78 -12.89 13.09
C SER A 422 -30.77 -13.35 14.56
N PRO A 423 -30.91 -12.41 15.54
CA PRO A 423 -31.01 -12.73 16.96
C PRO A 423 -32.28 -13.56 17.32
N ALA A 424 -33.25 -13.64 16.42
CA ALA A 424 -34.48 -14.42 16.63
C ALA A 424 -34.23 -15.94 16.64
N LEU A 425 -33.11 -16.40 16.10
CA LEU A 425 -32.65 -17.79 16.21
C LEU A 425 -32.09 -18.03 17.62
N ARG A 426 -32.99 -18.23 18.58
CA ARG A 426 -32.62 -18.84 19.86
C ARG A 426 -32.07 -20.23 19.57
N SER A 427 -30.81 -20.47 19.95
CA SER A 427 -30.20 -21.80 19.88
C SER A 427 -31.14 -22.80 20.57
N ARG A 428 -31.72 -23.72 19.78
CA ARG A 428 -32.60 -24.76 20.31
C ARG A 428 -31.70 -25.79 20.98
N SER A 429 -31.47 -25.67 22.30
CA SER A 429 -30.75 -26.71 23.02
C SER A 429 -31.67 -27.94 23.17
N THR A 430 -31.51 -28.93 22.30
CA THR A 430 -32.09 -30.27 22.47
C THR A 430 -31.20 -31.20 23.30
N VAL A 431 -30.11 -30.66 23.88
CA VAL A 431 -29.11 -31.46 24.58
C VAL A 431 -29.62 -31.88 25.96
N GLN A 432 -29.44 -33.16 26.28
CA GLN A 432 -29.70 -33.71 27.61
C GLN A 432 -29.00 -32.86 28.67
N GLN A 433 -29.72 -32.55 29.76
CA GLN A 433 -29.11 -31.87 30.90
C GLN A 433 -27.97 -32.73 31.44
N ILE A 434 -26.74 -32.20 31.40
CA ILE A 434 -25.56 -32.83 31.96
C ILE A 434 -25.08 -31.98 33.12
N GLN A 435 -24.80 -32.62 34.25
CA GLN A 435 -24.27 -31.96 35.43
C GLN A 435 -22.98 -31.20 35.08
N GLY A 436 -22.94 -29.90 35.42
CA GLY A 436 -21.83 -29.01 35.10
C GLY A 436 -21.96 -28.28 33.77
N VAL A 437 -23.06 -28.44 33.02
CA VAL A 437 -23.38 -27.62 31.84
C VAL A 437 -24.73 -26.95 32.03
N SER A 438 -24.78 -25.62 31.89
CA SER A 438 -26.03 -24.86 31.92
C SER A 438 -26.07 -23.81 30.82
N SER A 439 -27.27 -23.42 30.40
CA SER A 439 -27.46 -22.24 29.55
C SER A 439 -27.75 -21.04 30.44
N GLY A 440 -27.10 -19.92 30.18
CA GLY A 440 -27.26 -18.70 30.96
C GLY A 440 -26.63 -17.51 30.25
N GLN A 441 -26.32 -16.48 31.04
CA GLN A 441 -25.68 -15.27 30.53
C GLN A 441 -24.31 -15.10 31.18
N PHE A 442 -23.30 -14.78 30.37
CA PHE A 442 -21.98 -14.37 30.83
C PHE A 442 -21.73 -12.94 30.37
N GLN A 443 -21.64 -12.00 31.31
CA GLN A 443 -21.49 -10.57 31.02
C GLN A 443 -22.49 -10.06 29.96
N GLY A 444 -23.78 -10.39 30.11
CA GLY A 444 -24.81 -9.91 29.19
C GLY A 444 -24.84 -10.61 27.81
N LEU A 445 -24.11 -11.71 27.63
CA LEU A 445 -24.14 -12.54 26.43
C LEU A 445 -24.71 -13.92 26.75
N ASP A 446 -25.65 -14.40 25.93
CA ASP A 446 -26.09 -15.80 26.01
C ASP A 446 -24.91 -16.75 25.80
N ALA A 447 -24.77 -17.70 26.72
CA ALA A 447 -23.63 -18.59 26.79
C ALA A 447 -23.99 -19.97 27.37
N TRP A 448 -23.22 -20.97 26.96
CA TRP A 448 -23.11 -22.25 27.66
C TRP A 448 -22.04 -22.09 28.75
N LEU A 449 -22.47 -22.24 30.00
CA LEU A 449 -21.64 -22.17 31.19
C LEU A 449 -21.23 -23.58 31.57
N VAL A 450 -19.93 -23.79 31.71
CA VAL A 450 -19.33 -25.09 32.02
C VAL A 450 -18.61 -25.01 33.36
N GLU A 451 -18.90 -25.96 34.24
CA GLU A 451 -18.28 -26.12 35.54
C GLU A 451 -17.77 -27.56 35.70
N THR A 452 -16.48 -27.66 36.02
CA THR A 452 -15.78 -28.92 36.28
C THR A 452 -15.06 -28.83 37.63
N PRO A 453 -14.58 -29.95 38.19
CA PRO A 453 -13.79 -29.92 39.42
C PRO A 453 -12.51 -29.08 39.34
N GLU A 454 -12.00 -28.82 38.12
CA GLU A 454 -10.70 -28.21 37.85
C GLU A 454 -10.80 -26.81 37.20
N ALA A 455 -11.96 -26.43 36.65
CA ALA A 455 -12.12 -25.15 35.96
C ALA A 455 -13.58 -24.78 35.71
N THR A 456 -13.83 -23.49 35.46
CA THR A 456 -15.06 -22.99 34.83
C THR A 456 -14.77 -22.38 33.46
N ALA A 457 -15.75 -22.38 32.57
CA ALA A 457 -15.65 -21.72 31.27
C ALA A 457 -17.01 -21.19 30.81
N ALA A 458 -16.98 -20.18 29.95
CA ALA A 458 -18.18 -19.66 29.27
C ALA A 458 -17.94 -19.63 27.76
N ILE A 459 -18.84 -20.24 26.99
CA ILE A 459 -18.81 -20.24 25.53
C ILE A 459 -20.05 -19.53 25.02
N SER A 460 -19.89 -18.44 24.28
CA SER A 460 -21.00 -17.67 23.73
C SER A 460 -21.77 -18.48 22.71
N VAL A 461 -23.09 -18.37 22.76
CA VAL A 461 -23.97 -18.80 21.67
C VAL A 461 -23.65 -18.00 20.40
N PHE A 462 -23.28 -16.73 20.52
CA PHE A 462 -22.89 -15.91 19.37
C PHE A 462 -21.41 -16.16 18.99
N GLY A 463 -21.19 -16.57 17.75
CA GLY A 463 -19.89 -16.89 17.19
C GLY A 463 -19.25 -18.19 17.69
N GLY A 464 -19.92 -18.93 18.58
CA GLY A 464 -19.36 -20.13 19.22
C GLY A 464 -18.11 -19.81 20.04
N GLN A 465 -17.97 -18.55 20.47
CA GLN A 465 -16.73 -17.98 20.95
C GLN A 465 -16.48 -18.33 22.41
N LEU A 466 -15.30 -18.87 22.73
CA LEU A 466 -14.88 -19.01 24.13
C LEU A 466 -14.69 -17.62 24.74
N LEU A 467 -15.46 -17.27 25.75
CA LEU A 467 -15.41 -15.96 26.42
C LEU A 467 -14.51 -15.97 27.65
N SER A 468 -14.49 -17.08 28.39
CA SER A 468 -13.84 -17.22 29.69
C SER A 468 -13.33 -18.63 29.91
N PHE A 469 -12.17 -18.78 30.54
CA PHE A 469 -11.63 -20.04 31.05
C PHE A 469 -10.86 -19.78 32.33
N VAL A 470 -11.39 -20.24 33.45
CA VAL A 470 -10.86 -20.02 34.80
C VAL A 470 -10.45 -21.37 35.41
N PRO A 471 -9.16 -21.75 35.34
CA PRO A 471 -8.63 -22.86 36.10
C PRO A 471 -8.81 -22.62 37.61
N LYS A 472 -9.04 -23.69 38.36
CA LYS A 472 -9.27 -23.64 39.80
C LYS A 472 -8.12 -22.94 40.52
N GLY A 473 -8.47 -21.95 41.35
CA GLY A 473 -7.52 -21.15 42.12
C GLY A 473 -6.69 -20.16 41.30
N GLN A 474 -7.02 -19.92 40.04
CA GLN A 474 -6.31 -18.99 39.16
C GLN A 474 -7.26 -17.91 38.61
N PRO A 475 -6.74 -16.73 38.20
CA PRO A 475 -7.54 -15.74 37.48
C PRO A 475 -7.89 -16.25 36.07
N ASP A 476 -8.92 -15.65 35.47
CA ASP A 476 -9.32 -15.96 34.09
C ASP A 476 -8.14 -15.86 33.11
N VAL A 477 -8.04 -16.83 32.22
CA VAL A 477 -7.05 -16.90 31.15
C VAL A 477 -7.44 -15.96 30.01
N MET A 478 -8.73 -15.74 29.79
CA MET A 478 -9.24 -14.94 28.69
C MET A 478 -9.53 -13.50 29.11
N TRP A 479 -9.19 -12.57 28.23
CA TRP A 479 -9.59 -11.18 28.35
C TRP A 479 -10.82 -10.94 27.50
N LEU A 480 -11.86 -10.36 28.08
CA LEU A 480 -13.07 -9.92 27.38
C LEU A 480 -13.18 -8.41 27.50
N SER A 481 -13.46 -7.72 26.38
CA SER A 481 -13.53 -6.26 26.42
C SER A 481 -14.69 -5.78 27.30
N PRO A 482 -14.43 -4.88 28.26
CA PRO A 482 -15.49 -4.25 29.04
C PRO A 482 -16.32 -3.25 28.20
N LYS A 483 -15.77 -2.80 27.06
CA LYS A 483 -16.39 -1.85 26.12
C LYS A 483 -16.91 -2.53 24.85
N ARG A 484 -17.16 -3.84 24.90
CA ARG A 484 -17.64 -4.61 23.74
C ARG A 484 -18.83 -3.93 23.06
N ALA A 485 -18.84 -3.94 21.73
CA ALA A 485 -19.96 -3.44 20.95
C ALA A 485 -21.18 -4.36 21.09
N GLU A 486 -22.36 -3.83 20.77
CA GLU A 486 -23.59 -4.61 20.71
C GLU A 486 -23.58 -5.61 19.55
N LEU A 487 -24.25 -6.74 19.75
CA LEU A 487 -24.49 -7.72 18.69
C LEU A 487 -25.34 -7.06 17.57
N PRO A 488 -25.10 -7.38 16.29
CA PRO A 488 -24.32 -8.51 15.78
C PRO A 488 -22.86 -8.17 15.46
N THR A 489 -22.29 -7.12 16.06
CA THR A 489 -20.85 -6.82 15.93
C THR A 489 -20.03 -7.97 16.54
N PRO A 490 -18.90 -8.39 15.93
CA PRO A 490 -18.03 -9.41 16.50
C PRO A 490 -17.62 -9.09 17.94
N ILE A 491 -17.67 -10.08 18.82
CA ILE A 491 -17.31 -9.91 20.23
C ILE A 491 -15.78 -9.74 20.36
N ARG A 492 -15.36 -8.61 20.93
CA ARG A 492 -13.95 -8.32 21.21
C ARG A 492 -13.48 -9.01 22.49
N GLY A 493 -12.51 -9.91 22.38
CA GLY A 493 -11.96 -10.67 23.51
C GLY A 493 -12.18 -12.18 23.37
N GLY A 494 -11.83 -12.97 24.38
CA GLY A 494 -12.01 -14.42 24.37
C GLY A 494 -11.16 -15.12 23.29
N SER A 495 -11.75 -16.10 22.59
CA SER A 495 -11.16 -16.74 21.43
C SER A 495 -12.18 -16.80 20.27
N PRO A 496 -12.30 -15.72 19.47
CA PRO A 496 -13.16 -15.70 18.29
C PRO A 496 -12.72 -16.73 17.24
N VAL A 497 -13.70 -17.37 16.60
CA VAL A 497 -13.49 -18.33 15.51
C VAL A 497 -13.47 -17.59 14.16
N CYS A 498 -12.29 -17.36 13.60
CA CYS A 498 -12.11 -16.67 12.33
C CYS A 498 -12.08 -17.68 11.18
N TRP A 499 -13.15 -17.75 10.39
CA TRP A 499 -13.33 -18.76 9.34
C TRP A 499 -14.40 -18.33 8.30
N PRO A 500 -14.27 -18.66 7.00
CA PRO A 500 -13.25 -19.51 6.34
C PRO A 500 -12.03 -18.73 5.87
N TYR A 501 -11.76 -17.58 6.49
CA TYR A 501 -10.52 -16.86 6.26
C TYR A 501 -10.16 -16.05 7.50
N PHE A 502 -8.87 -15.89 7.72
CA PHE A 502 -8.31 -15.06 8.78
C PHE A 502 -7.50 -13.91 8.18
N GLY A 503 -7.80 -12.68 8.62
CA GLY A 503 -7.37 -11.50 7.89
C GLY A 503 -8.07 -11.43 6.53
N ARG A 504 -8.04 -10.27 5.86
CA ARG A 504 -8.72 -10.16 4.55
C ARG A 504 -8.21 -11.21 3.57
N GLN A 505 -6.94 -11.59 3.56
CA GLN A 505 -6.41 -12.70 2.76
C GLN A 505 -6.92 -12.67 1.29
N GLY A 506 -6.87 -11.50 0.64
CA GLY A 506 -7.40 -11.28 -0.71
C GLY A 506 -8.93 -11.04 -0.82
N GLN A 507 -9.68 -11.06 0.28
CA GLN A 507 -11.09 -10.66 0.32
C GLN A 507 -11.26 -9.15 0.07
N GLY A 508 -12.24 -8.81 -0.78
CA GLY A 508 -12.69 -7.42 -0.96
C GLY A 508 -13.50 -6.90 0.22
N ASN A 509 -13.86 -5.61 0.18
CA ASN A 509 -14.65 -4.95 1.23
C ASN A 509 -16.12 -5.42 1.29
N ASP A 510 -16.54 -6.26 0.35
CA ASP A 510 -17.85 -6.90 0.26
C ASP A 510 -18.09 -7.98 1.33
N VAL A 511 -17.04 -8.42 2.02
CA VAL A 511 -17.13 -9.41 3.11
C VAL A 511 -16.39 -8.95 4.38
N PRO A 512 -16.73 -9.46 5.59
CA PRO A 512 -16.05 -9.12 6.83
C PRO A 512 -14.57 -9.52 6.79
N ALA A 513 -13.69 -8.90 7.59
CA ALA A 513 -12.24 -9.11 7.50
C ALA A 513 -11.69 -10.41 8.14
N HIS A 514 -12.47 -11.14 8.93
CA HIS A 514 -11.99 -12.35 9.66
C HIS A 514 -13.01 -13.49 9.56
N GLY A 515 -13.52 -13.70 8.34
CA GLY A 515 -14.61 -14.62 8.13
C GLY A 515 -15.92 -14.12 8.71
N PHE A 516 -16.96 -14.92 8.53
CA PHE A 516 -18.33 -14.55 8.86
C PHE A 516 -18.93 -15.40 10.00
N VAL A 517 -18.35 -16.56 10.35
CA VAL A 517 -18.96 -17.45 11.37
C VAL A 517 -18.94 -16.90 12.80
N ARG A 518 -17.99 -16.00 13.12
CA ARG A 518 -17.91 -15.32 14.43
C ARG A 518 -19.08 -14.35 14.69
N THR A 519 -19.96 -14.18 13.71
CA THR A 519 -21.15 -13.32 13.82
C THR A 519 -22.47 -14.09 13.70
N LEU A 520 -22.43 -15.42 13.77
CA LEU A 520 -23.60 -16.28 13.64
C LEU A 520 -23.96 -16.89 15.00
N PRO A 521 -25.23 -17.23 15.26
CA PRO A 521 -25.62 -18.01 16.43
C PRO A 521 -25.24 -19.48 16.23
N TRP A 522 -24.43 -20.04 17.12
CA TRP A 522 -24.01 -21.44 17.09
C TRP A 522 -24.98 -22.33 17.87
N GLU A 523 -24.96 -23.61 17.55
CA GLU A 523 -25.75 -24.65 18.19
C GLU A 523 -24.86 -25.60 18.98
N LEU A 524 -25.27 -25.91 20.21
CA LEU A 524 -24.71 -27.02 20.98
C LEU A 524 -25.35 -28.31 20.49
N GLN A 525 -24.57 -29.13 19.79
CA GLN A 525 -25.03 -30.39 19.20
C GLN A 525 -24.93 -31.55 20.19
N GLN A 526 -23.85 -31.57 20.98
CA GLN A 526 -23.59 -32.61 21.96
C GLN A 526 -22.84 -32.02 23.15
N ALA A 527 -23.16 -32.51 24.34
CA ALA A 527 -22.33 -32.35 25.52
C ALA A 527 -22.09 -33.73 26.14
N ARG A 528 -20.93 -33.94 26.76
CA ARG A 528 -20.63 -35.16 27.53
C ARG A 528 -19.66 -34.87 28.65
N ARG A 529 -19.85 -35.54 29.79
CA ARG A 529 -18.87 -35.62 30.87
C ARG A 529 -17.95 -36.80 30.59
N LEU A 530 -16.65 -36.61 30.72
CA LEU A 530 -15.62 -37.63 30.53
C LEU A 530 -15.22 -38.25 31.88
N ASP A 531 -14.56 -39.41 31.83
CA ASP A 531 -14.18 -40.17 33.03
C ASP A 531 -13.23 -39.41 33.97
N ASP A 532 -12.43 -38.49 33.42
CA ASP A 532 -11.53 -37.61 34.18
C ASP A 532 -12.23 -36.38 34.78
N GLY A 533 -13.55 -36.30 34.66
CA GLY A 533 -14.38 -35.20 35.15
C GLY A 533 -14.36 -33.95 34.27
N SER A 534 -13.62 -33.95 33.16
CA SER A 534 -13.70 -32.88 32.16
C SER A 534 -15.02 -32.95 31.39
N ILE A 535 -15.42 -31.82 30.81
CA ILE A 535 -16.65 -31.71 30.03
C ILE A 535 -16.27 -31.37 28.59
N GLU A 536 -16.85 -32.10 27.64
CA GLU A 536 -16.66 -31.86 26.21
C GLU A 536 -17.97 -31.44 25.55
N LEU A 537 -17.92 -30.33 24.82
CA LEU A 537 -19.03 -29.78 24.03
C LEU A 537 -18.69 -29.88 22.55
N THR A 538 -19.65 -30.28 21.71
CA THR A 538 -19.57 -30.18 20.25
C THR A 538 -20.55 -29.14 19.76
N LEU A 539 -20.04 -28.16 19.02
CA LEU A 539 -20.72 -26.96 18.56
C LEU A 539 -20.62 -26.84 17.04
N ALA A 540 -21.62 -26.24 16.40
CA ALA A 540 -21.51 -25.87 14.99
C ALA A 540 -22.26 -24.56 14.70
N PRO A 541 -21.82 -23.76 13.72
CA PRO A 541 -22.63 -22.69 13.17
C PRO A 541 -23.81 -23.28 12.36
N PRO A 542 -24.81 -22.45 12.00
CA PRO A 542 -25.88 -22.85 11.10
C PRO A 542 -25.30 -23.26 9.73
N ALA A 543 -26.01 -24.13 9.00
CA ALA A 543 -25.62 -24.47 7.64
C ALA A 543 -25.63 -23.22 6.74
N LEU A 544 -24.54 -23.01 6.01
CA LEU A 544 -24.36 -21.88 5.10
C LEU A 544 -24.53 -22.35 3.65
N GLN A 545 -25.48 -21.75 2.94
CA GLN A 545 -25.78 -22.10 1.55
C GLN A 545 -24.61 -21.76 0.64
N ASP A 546 -24.40 -22.61 -0.37
CA ASP A 546 -23.42 -22.42 -1.45
C ASP A 546 -21.95 -22.30 -1.03
N LEU A 547 -21.61 -22.55 0.24
CA LEU A 547 -20.23 -22.45 0.71
C LEU A 547 -19.38 -23.68 0.35
N GLY A 548 -20.00 -24.85 0.20
CA GLY A 548 -19.29 -26.11 -0.04
C GLY A 548 -18.40 -26.58 1.11
N LEU A 549 -18.38 -25.86 2.24
CA LEU A 549 -17.62 -26.20 3.44
C LEU A 549 -18.56 -26.33 4.65
N ARG A 550 -18.21 -27.24 5.56
CA ARG A 550 -18.88 -27.39 6.86
C ARG A 550 -17.86 -27.20 7.98
N LEU A 551 -18.27 -26.49 9.03
CA LEU A 551 -17.47 -26.25 10.23
C LEU A 551 -18.11 -26.94 11.43
N SER A 552 -17.30 -27.56 12.28
CA SER A 552 -17.69 -27.97 13.63
C SER A 552 -16.55 -27.68 14.61
N MET A 553 -16.88 -27.47 15.87
CA MET A 553 -15.89 -27.24 16.93
C MET A 553 -16.17 -28.12 18.14
N THR A 554 -15.13 -28.76 18.67
CA THR A 554 -15.17 -29.44 19.96
C THR A 554 -14.42 -28.62 20.99
N VAL A 555 -15.02 -28.36 22.16
CA VAL A 555 -14.41 -27.67 23.29
C VAL A 555 -14.41 -28.60 24.50
N ARG A 556 -13.23 -28.99 24.97
CA ARG A 556 -13.06 -29.76 26.20
C ARG A 556 -12.52 -28.86 27.30
N VAL A 557 -13.27 -28.76 28.39
CA VAL A 557 -12.96 -27.96 29.58
C VAL A 557 -12.57 -28.90 30.70
N GLY A 558 -11.36 -28.72 31.24
CA GLY A 558 -10.85 -29.44 32.42
C GLY A 558 -9.67 -28.69 33.00
N ARG A 559 -8.66 -29.40 33.52
CA ARG A 559 -7.39 -28.80 33.98
C ARG A 559 -6.68 -28.00 32.87
N GLU A 560 -6.83 -28.47 31.64
CA GLU A 560 -6.48 -27.74 30.42
C GLU A 560 -7.75 -27.52 29.61
N LEU A 561 -7.75 -26.48 28.78
CA LEU A 561 -8.81 -26.25 27.81
C LEU A 561 -8.32 -26.63 26.41
N ARG A 562 -9.05 -27.50 25.73
CA ARG A 562 -8.75 -27.93 24.37
C ARG A 562 -9.87 -27.50 23.43
N GLN A 563 -9.53 -26.79 22.36
CA GLN A 563 -10.43 -26.49 21.25
C GLN A 563 -9.95 -27.20 19.99
N GLN A 564 -10.89 -27.84 19.27
CA GLN A 564 -10.66 -28.50 18.00
C GLN A 564 -11.63 -27.93 16.98
N LEU A 565 -11.12 -27.30 15.92
CA LEU A 565 -11.90 -26.80 14.80
C LEU A 565 -11.74 -27.75 13.62
N VAL A 566 -12.84 -28.32 13.12
CA VAL A 566 -12.85 -29.24 11.99
C VAL A 566 -13.55 -28.58 10.82
N THR A 567 -12.82 -28.44 9.71
CA THR A 567 -13.37 -27.98 8.43
C THR A 567 -13.47 -29.17 7.48
N GLU A 568 -14.67 -29.45 6.99
CA GLU A 568 -14.94 -30.50 6.00
C GLU A 568 -15.26 -29.87 4.65
N ASN A 569 -14.71 -30.43 3.57
CA ASN A 569 -15.10 -30.06 2.23
C ASN A 569 -16.26 -30.94 1.76
N THR A 570 -17.45 -30.36 1.75
CA THR A 570 -18.70 -30.99 1.31
C THR A 570 -19.03 -30.70 -0.16
N GLY A 571 -18.22 -29.88 -0.84
CA GLY A 571 -18.38 -29.53 -2.24
C GLY A 571 -17.77 -30.57 -3.19
N SER A 572 -17.87 -30.28 -4.48
CA SER A 572 -17.36 -31.13 -5.56
C SER A 572 -15.96 -30.73 -6.07
N ALA A 573 -15.38 -29.65 -5.55
CA ALA A 573 -14.06 -29.14 -5.94
C ALA A 573 -13.16 -28.92 -4.71
N PRO A 574 -11.81 -28.97 -4.84
CA PRO A 574 -10.91 -28.62 -3.76
C PRO A 574 -11.20 -27.21 -3.25
N ALA A 575 -11.24 -27.04 -1.93
CA ALA A 575 -11.50 -25.77 -1.26
C ALA A 575 -10.26 -25.29 -0.53
N THR A 576 -9.93 -24.02 -0.72
CA THR A 576 -8.71 -23.39 -0.18
C THR A 576 -9.11 -22.25 0.77
N PHE A 577 -8.58 -22.26 1.99
CA PHE A 577 -8.99 -21.34 3.06
C PHE A 577 -7.87 -21.02 4.05
N THR A 578 -8.09 -19.99 4.86
CA THR A 578 -7.32 -19.65 6.05
C THR A 578 -8.23 -19.65 7.28
N GLN A 579 -7.67 -19.68 8.48
CA GLN A 579 -8.49 -19.68 9.69
C GLN A 579 -7.64 -19.34 10.91
N ALA A 580 -8.29 -18.90 11.99
CA ALA A 580 -7.63 -18.73 13.27
C ALA A 580 -8.58 -18.89 14.46
N LEU A 581 -8.01 -19.36 15.57
CA LEU A 581 -8.55 -19.14 16.91
C LEU A 581 -7.83 -17.92 17.49
N HIS A 582 -8.52 -16.78 17.51
CA HIS A 582 -7.89 -15.47 17.73
C HIS A 582 -7.84 -15.13 19.24
N ASN A 583 -7.00 -15.83 20.00
CA ASN A 583 -7.04 -15.77 21.48
C ASN A 583 -6.59 -14.41 22.02
N TYR A 584 -7.40 -13.80 22.89
CA TYR A 584 -7.07 -12.65 23.73
C TYR A 584 -6.70 -13.13 25.13
N PHE A 585 -5.40 -13.35 25.39
CA PHE A 585 -4.95 -13.77 26.72
C PHE A 585 -4.92 -12.60 27.68
N ARG A 586 -5.61 -12.73 28.82
CA ARG A 586 -5.57 -11.75 29.90
C ARG A 586 -4.20 -11.70 30.53
N VAL A 587 -3.63 -10.51 30.61
CA VAL A 587 -2.34 -10.26 31.26
C VAL A 587 -2.44 -9.09 32.22
N GLY A 588 -1.56 -9.04 33.21
CA GLY A 588 -1.54 -7.91 34.15
C GLY A 588 -0.97 -6.62 33.54
N ASP A 589 -0.03 -6.73 32.59
CA ASP A 589 0.46 -5.61 31.78
C ASP A 589 1.14 -6.13 30.50
N ALA A 590 0.54 -5.88 29.33
CA ALA A 590 1.03 -6.30 28.02
C ALA A 590 2.45 -5.78 27.70
N THR A 591 2.87 -4.68 28.32
CA THR A 591 4.22 -4.14 28.14
C THR A 591 5.29 -4.90 28.92
N ARG A 592 4.89 -5.76 29.87
CA ARG A 592 5.77 -6.52 30.76
C ARG A 592 5.84 -8.01 30.45
N VAL A 593 4.91 -8.53 29.66
CA VAL A 593 4.91 -9.95 29.29
C VAL A 593 5.94 -10.26 28.20
N GLU A 594 6.24 -11.54 28.08
CA GLU A 594 7.11 -12.12 27.05
C GLU A 594 6.52 -13.44 26.56
N VAL A 595 6.78 -13.78 25.30
CA VAL A 595 6.31 -15.03 24.69
C VAL A 595 7.48 -15.83 24.15
N ASP A 596 7.69 -17.01 24.75
CA ASP A 596 8.68 -17.99 24.29
C ASP A 596 8.13 -18.85 23.15
N GLY A 597 9.04 -19.58 22.47
CA GLY A 597 8.69 -20.49 21.37
C GLY A 597 8.76 -19.85 19.98
N VAL A 598 9.16 -18.59 19.91
CA VAL A 598 9.33 -17.83 18.65
C VAL A 598 10.77 -17.40 18.38
N ASP A 599 11.70 -17.63 19.30
CA ASP A 599 13.12 -17.29 19.09
C ASP A 599 13.68 -18.02 17.85
N GLY A 600 14.42 -17.29 17.02
CA GLY A 600 14.97 -17.80 15.77
C GLY A 600 13.96 -18.08 14.67
N VAL A 601 12.65 -17.93 14.90
CA VAL A 601 11.60 -18.12 13.90
C VAL A 601 11.51 -16.88 12.99
N THR A 602 11.30 -17.09 11.70
CA THR A 602 11.09 -15.96 10.78
C THR A 602 9.65 -15.45 10.86
N TYR A 603 9.50 -14.13 10.74
CA TYR A 603 8.21 -13.47 10.79
C TYR A 603 8.12 -12.34 9.77
N GLN A 604 6.89 -11.96 9.46
CA GLN A 604 6.55 -10.76 8.71
C GLN A 604 5.77 -9.80 9.62
N ASP A 605 6.08 -8.51 9.53
CA ASP A 605 5.47 -7.47 10.36
C ASP A 605 4.53 -6.61 9.52
N LYS A 606 3.27 -6.48 9.94
CA LYS A 606 2.28 -5.67 9.23
C LYS A 606 2.60 -4.18 9.26
N TYR A 607 3.25 -3.69 10.31
CA TYR A 607 3.63 -2.27 10.39
C TYR A 607 4.80 -1.94 9.45
N GLU A 608 5.52 -2.95 8.97
CA GLU A 608 6.45 -2.82 7.85
C GLU A 608 5.77 -3.15 6.51
N ASP A 609 4.43 -3.15 6.41
CA ASP A 609 3.63 -3.62 5.26
C ASP A 609 3.98 -5.06 4.84
N TYR A 610 4.48 -5.88 5.76
CA TYR A 610 5.10 -7.18 5.50
C TYR A 610 6.27 -7.10 4.50
N ALA A 611 6.97 -5.96 4.43
CA ALA A 611 7.96 -5.66 3.41
C ALA A 611 9.25 -6.49 3.53
N GLN A 612 9.61 -6.87 4.75
CA GLN A 612 10.82 -7.62 5.02
C GLN A 612 10.49 -8.87 5.84
N THR A 613 11.07 -9.99 5.43
CA THR A 613 11.13 -11.17 6.30
C THR A 613 12.20 -10.93 7.34
N ARG A 614 11.82 -11.02 8.61
CA ARG A 614 12.71 -10.83 9.76
C ARG A 614 12.90 -12.15 10.47
N ARG A 615 13.98 -12.25 11.26
CA ARG A 615 14.19 -13.36 12.18
C ARG A 615 14.08 -12.83 13.61
N GLN A 616 13.26 -13.47 14.41
CA GLN A 616 13.11 -13.11 15.81
C GLN A 616 14.39 -13.41 16.59
N GLN A 617 14.74 -12.52 17.51
CA GLN A 617 15.84 -12.70 18.45
C GLN A 617 15.26 -12.63 19.86
N GLY A 618 15.38 -13.72 20.62
CA GLY A 618 14.78 -13.86 21.94
C GLY A 618 13.25 -13.99 21.92
N PRO A 619 12.59 -13.87 23.09
CA PRO A 619 11.14 -13.95 23.17
C PRO A 619 10.47 -12.76 22.47
N TRP A 620 9.21 -12.93 22.05
CA TRP A 620 8.39 -11.80 21.61
C TRP A 620 8.02 -10.92 22.80
N SER A 621 8.05 -9.60 22.62
CA SER A 621 7.53 -8.63 23.58
C SER A 621 7.23 -7.30 22.89
N LEU A 622 6.41 -6.45 23.51
CA LEU A 622 6.15 -5.07 23.05
C LEU A 622 7.31 -4.11 23.34
N ARG A 623 8.42 -4.60 23.91
CA ARG A 623 9.63 -3.80 24.19
C ARG A 623 10.63 -3.85 23.03
N ASP A 624 10.25 -4.42 21.90
CA ASP A 624 11.08 -4.43 20.70
C ASP A 624 11.40 -2.97 20.29
N PRO A 625 12.68 -2.55 20.29
CA PRO A 625 13.04 -1.16 20.05
C PRO A 625 12.70 -0.69 18.64
N ARG A 626 12.41 -1.61 17.71
CA ARG A 626 12.02 -1.28 16.33
C ARG A 626 10.55 -0.90 16.20
N ASP A 627 9.70 -1.42 17.07
CA ASP A 627 8.26 -1.14 17.08
C ASP A 627 7.75 -1.08 18.54
N PRO A 628 8.20 -0.09 19.32
CA PRO A 628 7.93 -0.05 20.74
C PRO A 628 6.44 0.17 21.03
N GLY A 629 5.86 -0.73 21.82
CA GLY A 629 4.51 -0.59 22.36
C GLY A 629 3.37 -1.16 21.52
N ARG A 630 3.64 -1.81 20.38
CA ARG A 630 2.64 -2.50 19.55
C ARG A 630 3.25 -3.69 18.80
N SER A 631 2.41 -4.54 18.22
CA SER A 631 2.88 -5.66 17.38
C SER A 631 1.76 -6.21 16.51
N ASP A 632 2.08 -6.60 15.28
CA ASP A 632 1.21 -7.39 14.40
C ASP A 632 2.11 -8.27 13.51
N ARG A 633 2.52 -9.42 14.07
CA ARG A 633 3.55 -10.29 13.48
C ARG A 633 3.00 -11.66 13.15
N ILE A 634 3.26 -12.12 11.93
CA ILE A 634 2.96 -13.47 11.48
C ILE A 634 4.25 -14.27 11.44
N TYR A 635 4.40 -15.24 12.34
CA TYR A 635 5.52 -16.18 12.40
C TYR A 635 5.23 -17.39 11.52
N SER A 636 6.14 -17.75 10.60
CA SER A 636 5.98 -18.94 9.77
C SER A 636 7.33 -19.42 9.18
N PRO A 637 7.64 -20.73 9.20
CA PRO A 637 6.90 -21.79 9.86
C PRO A 637 7.07 -21.71 11.38
N ALA A 638 5.95 -21.80 12.12
CA ALA A 638 5.93 -21.72 13.57
C ALA A 638 5.96 -23.12 14.22
N GLY A 639 6.51 -23.22 15.43
CA GLY A 639 6.82 -24.51 16.09
C GLY A 639 5.69 -25.17 16.88
N GLY A 640 4.54 -24.52 17.05
CA GLY A 640 3.34 -25.10 17.66
C GLY A 640 3.32 -25.19 19.19
N ARG A 641 4.31 -24.61 19.90
CA ARG A 641 4.32 -24.49 21.36
C ARG A 641 4.84 -23.13 21.79
N TYR A 642 4.03 -22.40 22.55
CA TYR A 642 4.31 -21.03 22.97
C TYR A 642 4.01 -20.84 24.45
N VAL A 643 4.85 -20.10 25.16
CA VAL A 643 4.66 -19.83 26.59
C VAL A 643 4.63 -18.32 26.82
N LEU A 644 3.48 -17.81 27.20
CA LEU A 644 3.28 -16.43 27.64
C LEU A 644 3.63 -16.32 29.12
N ARG A 645 4.69 -15.59 29.45
CA ARG A 645 5.10 -15.30 30.83
C ARG A 645 4.49 -13.98 31.29
N ASP A 646 3.72 -14.03 32.36
CA ASP A 646 3.10 -12.86 32.98
C ASP A 646 3.68 -12.62 34.39
N PRO A 647 4.66 -11.71 34.53
CA PRO A 647 5.25 -11.41 35.83
C PRO A 647 4.33 -10.60 36.75
N VAL A 648 3.25 -10.01 36.23
CA VAL A 648 2.31 -9.20 37.03
C VAL A 648 1.29 -10.11 37.70
N LEU A 649 0.70 -11.04 36.94
CA LEU A 649 -0.22 -12.05 37.48
C LEU A 649 0.49 -13.28 38.04
N LYS A 650 1.83 -13.33 38.01
CA LYS A 650 2.65 -14.42 38.54
C LYS A 650 2.22 -15.78 37.99
N ARG A 651 2.13 -15.86 36.66
CA ARG A 651 1.70 -17.07 35.96
C ARG A 651 2.37 -17.21 34.60
N ARG A 652 2.30 -18.43 34.07
CA ARG A 652 2.56 -18.73 32.66
C ARG A 652 1.34 -19.36 32.01
N ILE A 653 1.05 -18.94 30.79
CA ILE A 653 0.03 -19.55 29.92
C ILE A 653 0.74 -20.27 28.79
N GLU A 654 0.50 -21.57 28.64
CA GLU A 654 1.02 -22.37 27.54
C GLU A 654 -0.07 -22.55 26.47
N LEU A 655 0.27 -22.22 25.22
CA LEU A 655 -0.51 -22.47 24.02
C LEU A 655 0.21 -23.54 23.19
N ARG A 656 -0.44 -24.68 22.98
CA ARG A 656 0.01 -25.71 22.02
C ARG A 656 -0.94 -25.76 20.84
N THR A 657 -0.42 -25.89 19.62
CA THR A 657 -1.22 -25.89 18.39
C THR A 657 -0.84 -27.02 17.46
N GLU A 658 -1.84 -27.64 16.82
CA GLU A 658 -1.65 -28.63 15.75
C GLU A 658 -2.55 -28.27 14.56
N GLY A 659 -2.14 -28.63 13.35
CA GLY A 659 -2.87 -28.27 12.13
C GLY A 659 -2.67 -26.82 11.67
N SER A 660 -1.81 -26.05 12.34
CA SER A 660 -1.33 -24.73 11.93
C SER A 660 0.18 -24.71 11.81
N ARG A 661 0.70 -23.95 10.85
CA ARG A 661 2.14 -23.63 10.70
C ARG A 661 2.42 -22.15 10.87
N ALA A 662 1.44 -21.36 11.28
CA ALA A 662 1.63 -19.96 11.63
C ALA A 662 1.18 -19.67 13.07
N LEU A 663 1.86 -18.69 13.68
CA LEU A 663 1.41 -18.01 14.89
C LEU A 663 1.29 -16.53 14.56
N VAL A 664 0.17 -15.92 14.94
CA VAL A 664 0.05 -14.46 14.91
C VAL A 664 0.17 -13.93 16.33
N ALA A 665 1.09 -12.99 16.54
CA ALA A 665 1.26 -12.28 17.80
C ALA A 665 0.87 -10.82 17.61
N TRP A 666 -0.15 -10.37 18.34
CA TRP A 666 -0.75 -9.06 18.11
C TRP A 666 -1.08 -8.32 19.40
N ASN A 667 -0.80 -7.01 19.37
CA ASN A 667 -1.35 -6.02 20.29
C ASN A 667 -1.39 -4.66 19.55
N PRO A 668 -2.51 -3.92 19.60
CA PRO A 668 -2.64 -2.66 18.86
C PRO A 668 -1.74 -1.53 19.40
N GLY A 669 -1.34 -1.61 20.67
CA GLY A 669 -0.69 -0.51 21.37
C GLY A 669 -1.62 0.68 21.63
N ALA A 670 -1.11 1.65 22.38
CA ALA A 670 -1.92 2.78 22.86
C ALA A 670 -2.57 3.60 21.74
N GLU A 671 -1.82 3.93 20.69
CA GLU A 671 -2.29 4.85 19.64
C GLU A 671 -3.40 4.24 18.78
N ALA A 672 -3.27 2.97 18.37
CA ALA A 672 -4.30 2.31 17.59
C ALA A 672 -5.51 1.97 18.48
N ALA A 673 -5.28 1.54 19.72
CA ALA A 673 -6.36 1.24 20.66
C ALA A 673 -7.23 2.45 21.00
N ALA A 674 -6.66 3.66 21.06
CA ALA A 674 -7.42 4.90 21.25
C ALA A 674 -8.45 5.16 20.14
N LYS A 675 -8.24 4.59 18.95
CA LYS A 675 -9.16 4.67 17.79
C LYS A 675 -10.15 3.49 17.76
N MET A 676 -10.00 2.51 18.65
CA MET A 676 -10.86 1.33 18.74
C MET A 676 -11.88 1.51 19.88
N ALA A 677 -13.13 1.79 19.53
CA ALA A 677 -14.21 2.02 20.49
C ALA A 677 -14.42 0.84 21.46
N ASP A 678 -14.15 -0.38 20.99
CA ASP A 678 -14.32 -1.63 21.73
C ASP A 678 -13.05 -2.08 22.47
N VAL A 679 -11.99 -1.26 22.56
CA VAL A 679 -10.76 -1.57 23.32
C VAL A 679 -10.37 -0.41 24.23
N GLY A 680 -10.08 0.78 23.67
CA GLY A 680 -9.57 1.93 24.42
C GLY A 680 -8.37 1.58 25.31
N ASP A 681 -8.43 1.95 26.60
CA ASP A 681 -7.36 1.70 27.58
C ASP A 681 -7.10 0.21 27.88
N GLY A 682 -8.01 -0.69 27.47
CA GLY A 682 -7.90 -2.13 27.72
C GLY A 682 -6.75 -2.83 26.97
N TRP A 683 -6.07 -2.15 26.04
CA TRP A 683 -4.96 -2.72 25.27
C TRP A 683 -3.81 -3.27 26.14
N ARG A 684 -3.64 -2.75 27.36
CA ARG A 684 -2.63 -3.23 28.32
C ARG A 684 -3.00 -4.53 29.01
N GLU A 685 -4.27 -4.92 28.96
CA GLU A 685 -4.80 -6.03 29.74
C GLU A 685 -4.79 -7.35 28.95
N TYR A 686 -4.34 -7.33 27.70
CA TYR A 686 -4.29 -8.53 26.87
C TYR A 686 -3.10 -8.57 25.90
N VAL A 687 -2.76 -9.79 25.48
CA VAL A 687 -1.94 -10.07 24.31
C VAL A 687 -2.65 -11.11 23.45
N CYS A 688 -2.65 -10.92 22.13
CA CYS A 688 -3.18 -11.92 21.22
C CYS A 688 -2.09 -12.88 20.75
N LEU A 689 -2.38 -14.18 20.88
CA LEU A 689 -1.57 -15.27 20.32
C LEU A 689 -2.52 -16.25 19.64
N GLU A 690 -2.39 -16.37 18.33
CA GLU A 690 -3.44 -16.98 17.51
C GLU A 690 -2.95 -18.29 16.92
N ALA A 691 -3.69 -19.38 17.18
CA ALA A 691 -3.49 -20.63 16.46
C ALA A 691 -4.06 -20.44 15.05
N ALA A 692 -3.21 -20.30 14.04
CA ALA A 692 -3.64 -19.77 12.74
C ALA A 692 -3.03 -20.52 11.54
N ASN A 693 -3.87 -20.74 10.53
CA ASN A 693 -3.44 -20.89 9.15
C ASN A 693 -3.56 -19.49 8.53
N ALA A 694 -2.45 -18.76 8.38
CA ALA A 694 -2.44 -17.35 8.00
C ALA A 694 -1.23 -16.99 7.13
N GLY A 695 -1.36 -15.92 6.33
CA GLY A 695 -0.29 -15.47 5.44
C GLY A 695 0.09 -16.56 4.44
N PRO A 696 1.33 -17.08 4.47
CA PRO A 696 1.76 -18.17 3.59
C PRO A 696 1.21 -19.54 3.96
N ASP A 697 0.66 -19.74 5.17
CA ASP A 697 0.09 -21.02 5.61
C ASP A 697 -1.38 -21.15 5.20
N VAL A 698 -1.62 -21.49 3.93
CA VAL A 698 -2.95 -21.67 3.34
C VAL A 698 -3.31 -23.15 3.30
N VAL A 699 -4.54 -23.49 3.70
CA VAL A 699 -5.04 -24.88 3.73
C VAL A 699 -5.81 -25.18 2.45
N THR A 700 -5.56 -26.33 1.83
CA THR A 700 -6.37 -26.85 0.72
C THR A 700 -6.90 -28.24 1.07
N VAL A 701 -8.20 -28.44 0.96
CA VAL A 701 -8.88 -29.70 1.29
C VAL A 701 -9.60 -30.21 0.04
N ALA A 702 -9.30 -31.45 -0.36
CA ALA A 702 -9.98 -32.12 -1.47
C ALA A 702 -11.46 -32.41 -1.15
N PRO A 703 -12.35 -32.60 -2.15
CA PRO A 703 -13.73 -33.03 -1.92
C PRO A 703 -13.83 -34.24 -0.98
N GLY A 704 -14.71 -34.19 0.02
CA GLY A 704 -14.86 -35.22 1.06
C GLY A 704 -13.73 -35.25 2.10
N GLY A 705 -12.68 -34.45 1.93
CA GLY A 705 -11.59 -34.32 2.88
C GLY A 705 -11.94 -33.43 4.07
N ARG A 706 -11.04 -33.42 5.06
CA ARG A 706 -11.12 -32.53 6.23
C ARG A 706 -9.77 -31.98 6.65
N HIS A 707 -9.78 -30.82 7.29
CA HIS A 707 -8.65 -30.25 8.01
C HIS A 707 -9.03 -30.00 9.46
N VAL A 708 -8.07 -30.18 10.38
CA VAL A 708 -8.29 -30.06 11.82
C VAL A 708 -7.26 -29.09 12.37
N LEU A 709 -7.74 -27.97 12.95
CA LEU A 709 -6.95 -27.05 13.75
C LEU A 709 -7.21 -27.33 15.22
N VAL A 710 -6.15 -27.48 16.00
CA VAL A 710 -6.21 -27.77 17.43
C VAL A 710 -5.47 -26.68 18.18
N GLN A 711 -6.06 -26.22 19.29
CA GLN A 711 -5.30 -25.57 20.35
C GLN A 711 -5.56 -26.21 21.72
N VAL A 712 -4.52 -26.21 22.55
CA VAL A 712 -4.59 -26.59 23.97
C VAL A 712 -4.00 -25.47 24.80
N LEU A 713 -4.75 -25.05 25.81
CA LEU A 713 -4.44 -23.95 26.71
C LEU A 713 -4.28 -24.50 28.13
N SER A 714 -3.21 -24.10 28.79
CA SER A 714 -3.02 -24.37 30.22
C SER A 714 -2.44 -23.14 30.91
N SER A 715 -2.79 -22.94 32.18
CA SER A 715 -2.23 -21.88 33.02
C SER A 715 -1.65 -22.48 34.28
N GLN A 716 -0.47 -22.02 34.66
CA GLN A 716 0.23 -22.47 35.86
C GLN A 716 0.77 -21.26 36.63
N PRO A 717 0.68 -21.26 37.97
CA PRO A 717 1.36 -20.27 38.79
C PRO A 717 2.86 -20.27 38.52
N GLN A 718 3.47 -19.09 38.52
CA GLN A 718 4.90 -18.89 38.40
C GLN A 718 5.33 -17.95 39.54
N PRO A 719 6.18 -18.40 40.48
CA PRO A 719 6.55 -17.64 41.69
C PRO A 719 7.05 -16.21 41.43
#